data_AF-A0A8E2JSY9-F1
#
_entry.id   AF-A0A8E2JSY9-F1
#
_cell.length_a   1.000
_cell.length_b   1.000
_cell.length_c   1.000
_cell.angle_alpha   90.00
_cell.angle_beta   90.00
_cell.angle_gamma   90.00
#
_symmetry.space_group_name_H-M   'P 1'
#
loop_
_entity.id
_entity.type
_entity.pdbx_description
1 polymer ?
#
loop_
_entity_poly.entity_id
_entity_poly.type
_entity_poly.pdbx_seq_one_letter_code
_entity_poly.pdbx_strand_id
1 'polypeptide(L)'
;MELFSQLPIFLTLFLTILTQARADADTAAAVVEIEKASNDSLLWGPYRPNLYFGVRPRIPKSLLTGLLWARVEDFQSVQHNFRHTCEQHELDGYGWDEYDARTGGRQTIHDPSNRIDLTTEFVKIPGGQHGGNWGVRIKGSPRDDASPDLKTTVIWYAALEGLGSLEVKSEDGDILGIEGDVRLEGQTVELGDFDIKVTAGEGEHPHPTHPSYTEKPLDRSIVHSFELPEEALWQTKPILYAHMKSQIDALVSKYGDDNAPPPAQLYTISHEVGRGNLHMIQKVFEGAFEFDILFSSGSSPAPITSEDLGKQITSVTKSFSSRFAEIFKPSSPFLKGRYDEFSKSLFSNLIGGIGYFYGDSRVDRSYAPEYEEDNEGFWEEAAEARGRNQAQLEGPSELFTSIPSRPFFPRGFLWDEGFHLLPVIDWDVDLTLDIVKSWFSLMDEDGWIGREQILGAEARSKVPPEFQVQYPHYANPPTLFMVLTAFLDKLDVDSQTYSSSEQKILGAEYTRHLSSRLAALEYLRTLYPLLKRHYFWFRKTQSGDIKSYDREAFSTKEAYRWRGRTPQHILTSGLDDYPRAQPPHPGELHVDLISWMGLMTRSLRRIADALGEDDDKAELEQYETAILHNIDDLHWDNKAETYCDATIDDYEESVHVCHKGYISIFPFLVGLLPADSPKLGAVLDLIADPEELWSEHGLRSLSKSDEFYGTGENYWRGPIWVNMNYLAVVQLLDVAQTSGPHQKRATKMYTELRENIVNTVYESWKETGFAWEQYNPETGKGQRTQHFTGWTSLVVKIMAMPDLAKGKGRLRDEL
;
A
#
# COMPACT_ATOMS: atom_id res chain seq x y z
N MET A 1 32.11 -14.17 -61.28
CA MET A 1 32.85 -13.13 -60.52
C MET A 1 31.90 -12.16 -59.80
N GLU A 2 30.65 -12.56 -59.52
CA GLU A 2 29.65 -11.73 -58.83
C GLU A 2 29.33 -12.22 -57.39
N LEU A 3 29.75 -13.43 -57.00
CA LEU A 3 29.58 -13.92 -55.62
C LEU A 3 30.58 -13.31 -54.61
N PHE A 4 31.70 -12.74 -55.08
CA PHE A 4 32.72 -12.16 -54.20
C PHE A 4 32.47 -10.68 -53.85
N SER A 5 31.54 -9.98 -54.52
CA SER A 5 31.26 -8.56 -54.23
C SER A 5 30.21 -8.35 -53.12
N GLN A 6 29.43 -9.37 -52.76
CA GLN A 6 28.42 -9.28 -51.70
C GLN A 6 28.93 -9.75 -50.32
N LEU A 7 30.06 -10.48 -50.28
CA LEU A 7 30.67 -11.01 -49.05
C LEU A 7 30.96 -9.93 -47.98
N PRO A 8 31.46 -8.72 -48.33
CA PRO A 8 31.72 -7.67 -47.34
C PRO A 8 30.42 -7.16 -46.70
N ILE A 9 29.33 -7.08 -47.48
CA ILE A 9 28.02 -6.58 -47.03
C ILE A 9 27.42 -7.57 -46.04
N PHE A 10 27.41 -8.87 -46.37
CA PHE A 10 26.94 -9.92 -45.47
C PHE A 10 27.80 -10.02 -44.20
N LEU A 11 29.12 -9.86 -44.29
CA LEU A 11 29.99 -9.88 -43.11
C LEU A 11 29.71 -8.67 -42.20
N THR A 12 29.48 -7.49 -42.79
CA THR A 12 29.19 -6.26 -42.04
C THR A 12 27.82 -6.36 -41.37
N LEU A 13 26.80 -6.87 -42.07
CA LEU A 13 25.46 -7.12 -41.54
C LEU A 13 25.48 -8.15 -40.40
N PHE A 14 26.23 -9.25 -40.58
CA PHE A 14 26.37 -10.29 -39.57
C PHE A 14 27.15 -9.80 -38.34
N LEU A 15 28.18 -8.97 -38.53
CA LEU A 15 28.89 -8.30 -37.44
C LEU A 15 27.98 -7.30 -36.71
N THR A 16 27.14 -6.54 -37.42
CA THR A 16 26.17 -5.62 -36.79
C THR A 16 25.13 -6.37 -35.96
N ILE A 17 24.58 -7.47 -36.51
CA ILE A 17 23.64 -8.35 -35.81
C ILE A 17 24.30 -8.97 -34.56
N LEU A 18 25.53 -9.46 -34.66
CA LEU A 18 26.27 -10.00 -33.52
C LEU A 18 26.60 -8.95 -32.47
N THR A 19 26.96 -7.72 -32.87
CA THR A 19 27.22 -6.64 -31.91
C THR A 19 25.95 -6.18 -31.22
N GLN A 20 24.81 -6.17 -31.93
CA GLN A 20 23.52 -5.78 -31.36
C GLN A 20 22.99 -6.85 -30.41
N ALA A 21 23.01 -8.13 -30.81
CA ALA A 21 22.66 -9.24 -29.93
C ALA A 21 23.53 -9.30 -28.66
N ARG A 22 24.81 -8.91 -28.75
CA ARG A 22 25.69 -8.80 -27.59
C ARG A 22 25.34 -7.61 -26.70
N ALA A 23 25.04 -6.45 -27.28
CA ALA A 23 24.60 -5.28 -26.53
C ALA A 23 23.25 -5.49 -25.82
N ASP A 24 22.32 -6.21 -26.47
CA ASP A 24 21.04 -6.60 -25.88
C ASP A 24 21.25 -7.57 -24.70
N ALA A 25 22.14 -8.56 -24.86
CA ALA A 25 22.49 -9.49 -23.78
C ALA A 25 23.20 -8.79 -22.60
N ASP A 26 24.11 -7.85 -22.87
CA ASP A 26 24.80 -7.06 -21.84
C ASP A 26 23.81 -6.14 -21.09
N THR A 27 22.78 -5.62 -21.78
CA THR A 27 21.72 -4.79 -21.18
C THR A 27 20.79 -5.62 -20.29
N ALA A 28 20.36 -6.80 -20.75
CA ALA A 28 19.55 -7.72 -19.96
C ALA A 28 20.30 -8.17 -18.69
N ALA A 29 21.60 -8.43 -18.79
CA ALA A 29 22.45 -8.75 -17.64
C ALA A 29 22.51 -7.60 -16.62
N ALA A 30 22.56 -6.34 -17.08
CA ALA A 30 22.55 -5.19 -16.20
C ALA A 30 21.21 -5.03 -15.44
N VAL A 31 20.07 -5.29 -16.08
CA VAL A 31 18.76 -5.31 -15.42
C VAL A 31 18.70 -6.38 -14.34
N VAL A 32 19.20 -7.58 -14.62
CA VAL A 32 19.26 -8.68 -13.63
C VAL A 32 20.10 -8.28 -12.41
N GLU A 33 21.23 -7.61 -12.60
CA GLU A 33 22.05 -7.12 -11.48
C GLU A 33 21.35 -6.01 -10.69
N ILE A 34 20.60 -5.12 -11.35
CA ILE A 34 19.77 -4.10 -10.68
C ILE A 34 18.68 -4.75 -9.83
N GLU A 35 17.96 -5.72 -10.38
CA GLU A 35 16.90 -6.47 -9.69
C GLU A 35 17.47 -7.25 -8.50
N LYS A 36 18.59 -7.93 -8.69
CA LYS A 36 19.29 -8.64 -7.61
C LYS A 36 19.67 -7.70 -6.48
N ALA A 37 20.30 -6.57 -6.79
CA ALA A 37 20.69 -5.59 -5.79
C ALA A 37 19.48 -4.90 -5.13
N SER A 38 18.34 -4.76 -5.84
CA SER A 38 17.10 -4.26 -5.24
C SER A 38 16.55 -5.28 -4.25
N ASN A 39 16.42 -6.54 -4.68
CA ASN A 39 15.95 -7.65 -3.86
C ASN A 39 16.81 -7.85 -2.60
N ASP A 40 18.14 -7.79 -2.71
CA ASP A 40 19.03 -7.91 -1.55
C ASP A 40 18.75 -6.82 -0.50
N SER A 41 18.58 -5.57 -0.94
CA SER A 41 18.30 -4.44 -0.05
C SER A 41 16.87 -4.45 0.51
N LEU A 42 15.92 -5.05 -0.20
CA LEU A 42 14.51 -5.12 0.17
C LEU A 42 14.12 -6.47 0.77
N LEU A 43 15.05 -7.43 0.91
CA LEU A 43 14.73 -8.78 1.35
C LEU A 43 14.05 -8.76 2.72
N TRP A 44 14.64 -8.07 3.68
CA TRP A 44 14.13 -7.96 5.04
C TRP A 44 13.36 -6.67 5.27
N GLY A 45 12.26 -6.78 6.01
CA GLY A 45 11.51 -5.63 6.51
C GLY A 45 10.41 -6.04 7.49
N PRO A 46 9.80 -5.08 8.19
CA PRO A 46 8.57 -5.23 8.96
C PRO A 46 7.34 -5.50 8.05
N TYR A 47 7.47 -6.43 7.11
CA TYR A 47 6.51 -6.73 6.04
C TYR A 47 5.28 -7.53 6.50
N ARG A 48 4.90 -7.40 7.77
CA ARG A 48 3.67 -7.92 8.37
C ARG A 48 2.81 -6.76 8.87
N PRO A 49 2.26 -5.94 7.97
CA PRO A 49 1.71 -4.64 8.35
C PRO A 49 0.44 -4.73 9.20
N ASN A 50 -0.21 -5.89 9.27
CA ASN A 50 -1.29 -6.20 10.20
C ASN A 50 -0.83 -6.24 11.67
N LEU A 51 0.46 -6.41 11.93
CA LEU A 51 1.03 -6.40 13.29
C LEU A 51 1.53 -5.01 13.65
N TYR A 52 1.54 -4.69 14.96
CA TYR A 52 2.20 -3.48 15.44
C TYR A 52 3.70 -3.48 15.11
N PHE A 53 4.36 -4.63 15.26
CA PHE A 53 5.72 -4.86 14.79
C PHE A 53 5.94 -6.35 14.49
N GLY A 54 6.44 -6.66 13.29
CA GLY A 54 6.79 -8.02 12.89
C GLY A 54 7.62 -8.05 11.62
N VAL A 55 8.80 -8.67 11.68
CA VAL A 55 9.78 -8.74 10.59
C VAL A 55 9.66 -10.10 9.89
N ARG A 56 9.70 -10.08 8.57
CA ARG A 56 9.80 -11.27 7.71
C ARG A 56 10.62 -10.96 6.45
N PRO A 57 11.23 -11.96 5.80
CA PRO A 57 11.81 -11.76 4.49
C PRO A 57 10.72 -11.82 3.39
N ARG A 58 11.03 -11.27 2.22
CA ARG A 58 10.29 -11.47 0.96
C ARG A 58 10.56 -12.87 0.38
N ILE A 59 10.35 -13.89 1.19
CA ILE A 59 10.53 -15.31 0.84
C ILE A 59 9.25 -16.04 1.28
N PRO A 60 8.63 -16.85 0.39
CA PRO A 60 7.51 -17.69 0.75
C PRO A 60 7.88 -18.66 1.87
N LYS A 61 6.96 -18.92 2.81
CA LYS A 61 7.14 -19.92 3.87
C LYS A 61 8.53 -19.84 4.53
N SER A 62 8.77 -18.76 5.26
CA SER A 62 10.08 -18.46 5.82
C SER A 62 9.99 -18.00 7.28
N LEU A 63 11.05 -17.42 7.81
CA LEU A 63 11.09 -16.88 9.17
C LEU A 63 10.07 -15.74 9.34
N LEU A 64 9.19 -15.89 10.32
CA LEU A 64 8.24 -14.88 10.77
C LEU A 64 8.59 -14.47 12.20
N THR A 65 8.55 -13.17 12.47
CA THR A 65 8.71 -12.66 13.84
C THR A 65 7.57 -11.74 14.22
N GLY A 66 7.41 -11.46 15.51
CA GLY A 66 6.48 -10.45 15.99
C GLY A 66 6.63 -10.13 17.47
N LEU A 67 5.98 -9.05 17.88
CA LEU A 67 6.03 -8.52 19.23
C LEU A 67 4.62 -8.47 19.84
N LEU A 68 4.53 -8.88 21.11
CA LEU A 68 3.35 -8.72 21.95
C LEU A 68 3.74 -8.05 23.26
N TRP A 69 2.82 -7.29 23.85
CA TRP A 69 3.00 -6.72 25.18
C TRP A 69 1.68 -6.52 25.90
N ALA A 70 1.74 -6.49 27.23
CA ALA A 70 0.62 -6.13 28.10
C ALA A 70 1.13 -5.66 29.46
N ARG A 71 0.36 -4.81 30.14
CA ARG A 71 0.55 -4.57 31.58
C ARG A 71 0.05 -5.77 32.40
N VAL A 72 0.73 -6.07 33.50
CA VAL A 72 0.50 -7.27 34.32
C VAL A 72 0.44 -6.95 35.82
N GLU A 73 -0.11 -5.79 36.19
CA GLU A 73 -0.32 -5.41 37.60
C GLU A 73 -1.58 -6.04 38.21
N ASP A 74 -2.57 -6.40 37.38
CA ASP A 74 -3.87 -6.93 37.84
C ASP A 74 -4.38 -8.09 36.94
N PHE A 75 -5.30 -8.88 37.50
CA PHE A 75 -5.82 -10.08 36.83
C PHE A 75 -6.77 -9.81 35.67
N GLN A 76 -7.43 -8.66 35.61
CA GLN A 76 -8.47 -8.38 34.62
C GLN A 76 -7.87 -7.75 33.36
N SER A 77 -7.00 -6.76 33.52
CA SER A 77 -6.45 -5.96 32.41
C SER A 77 -5.70 -6.81 31.40
N VAL A 78 -4.92 -7.79 31.84
CA VAL A 78 -4.08 -8.58 30.92
C VAL A 78 -4.91 -9.38 29.91
N GLN A 79 -6.12 -9.80 30.29
CA GLN A 79 -6.98 -10.64 29.44
C GLN A 79 -7.49 -9.87 28.21
N HIS A 80 -7.50 -8.54 28.30
CA HIS A 80 -8.05 -7.66 27.29
C HIS A 80 -6.99 -6.76 26.63
N ASN A 81 -5.81 -6.60 27.24
CA ASN A 81 -4.83 -5.59 26.81
C ASN A 81 -3.57 -6.14 26.14
N PHE A 82 -3.49 -7.44 25.83
CA PHE A 82 -2.38 -7.94 24.98
C PHE A 82 -2.47 -7.35 23.58
N ARG A 83 -1.46 -6.57 23.21
CA ARG A 83 -1.31 -6.02 21.86
C ARG A 83 -0.54 -6.98 20.97
N HIS A 84 -0.93 -7.06 19.70
CA HIS A 84 -0.26 -7.88 18.68
C HIS A 84 -0.61 -7.35 17.28
N THR A 85 -1.86 -7.54 16.86
CA THR A 85 -2.43 -6.99 15.64
C THR A 85 -2.84 -5.54 15.85
N CYS A 86 -2.71 -4.72 14.80
CA CYS A 86 -3.23 -3.37 14.77
C CYS A 86 -4.76 -3.41 14.83
N GLU A 87 -5.37 -2.71 15.80
CA GLU A 87 -6.82 -2.57 15.93
C GLU A 87 -7.20 -1.08 16.02
N GLN A 88 -8.37 -0.71 15.49
CA GLN A 88 -8.85 0.68 15.57
C GLN A 88 -9.30 1.04 17.00
N HIS A 89 -9.14 2.31 17.37
CA HIS A 89 -9.60 2.87 18.66
C HIS A 89 -8.94 2.31 19.94
N GLU A 90 -7.87 1.53 19.86
CA GLU A 90 -7.18 0.99 21.04
C GLU A 90 -6.03 1.86 21.58
N LEU A 91 -5.48 2.76 20.75
CA LEU A 91 -4.28 3.54 21.02
C LEU A 91 -4.49 5.04 20.76
N ASP A 92 -3.76 5.89 21.51
CA ASP A 92 -3.78 7.36 21.32
C ASP A 92 -3.04 7.79 20.04
N GLY A 93 -2.17 6.92 19.53
CA GLY A 93 -1.37 7.15 18.32
C GLY A 93 -0.35 6.03 18.16
N TYR A 94 -0.11 5.59 16.93
CA TYR A 94 1.00 4.69 16.62
C TYR A 94 1.38 4.82 15.16
N GLY A 95 2.65 4.55 14.85
CA GLY A 95 3.11 4.55 13.48
C GLY A 95 4.61 4.80 13.38
N TRP A 96 5.09 4.80 12.14
CA TRP A 96 6.47 5.17 11.82
C TRP A 96 6.62 6.68 11.86
N ASP A 97 7.55 7.15 12.69
CA ASP A 97 7.96 8.56 12.74
C ASP A 97 8.84 8.88 11.53
N GLU A 98 9.68 7.91 11.18
CA GLU A 98 10.58 7.91 10.04
C GLU A 98 10.81 6.46 9.60
N TYR A 99 10.68 6.19 8.30
CA TYR A 99 10.90 4.83 7.79
C TYR A 99 11.27 4.81 6.30
N ASP A 100 12.32 4.07 5.98
CA ASP A 100 12.78 3.77 4.63
C ASP A 100 12.84 2.24 4.46
N ALA A 101 12.14 1.72 3.45
CA ALA A 101 12.05 0.28 3.19
C ALA A 101 13.42 -0.39 2.98
N ARG A 102 14.44 0.32 2.50
CA ARG A 102 15.79 -0.23 2.25
C ARG A 102 16.70 -0.20 3.46
N THR A 103 16.49 0.69 4.42
CA THR A 103 17.46 0.91 5.51
C THR A 103 16.89 0.75 6.91
N GLY A 104 15.59 1.02 7.11
CA GLY A 104 14.90 0.92 8.40
C GLY A 104 14.32 2.25 8.87
N GLY A 105 14.04 2.34 10.17
CA GLY A 105 13.43 3.53 10.76
C GLY A 105 13.03 3.35 12.22
N ARG A 106 12.26 4.31 12.71
CA ARG A 106 11.74 4.38 14.08
C ARG A 106 10.22 4.47 14.05
N GLN A 107 9.60 3.64 14.88
CA GLN A 107 8.18 3.67 15.15
C GLN A 107 7.94 3.91 16.64
N THR A 108 6.93 4.72 16.94
CA THR A 108 6.43 4.98 18.28
C THR A 108 4.98 4.52 18.41
N ILE A 109 4.62 3.99 19.58
CA ILE A 109 3.30 3.44 19.90
C ILE A 109 2.89 3.97 21.26
N HIS A 110 1.83 4.79 21.30
CA HIS A 110 1.31 5.38 22.53
C HIS A 110 0.14 4.54 23.05
N ASP A 111 0.40 3.71 24.08
CA ASP A 111 -0.61 2.78 24.62
C ASP A 111 -1.16 3.25 25.98
N PRO A 112 -2.26 4.02 25.97
CA PRO A 112 -2.86 4.51 27.21
C PRO A 112 -3.43 3.39 28.09
N SER A 113 -3.83 2.26 27.50
CA SER A 113 -4.44 1.15 28.24
C SER A 113 -3.40 0.30 28.96
N ASN A 114 -2.22 0.13 28.35
CA ASN A 114 -1.06 -0.49 29.00
C ASN A 114 -0.17 0.49 29.77
N ARG A 115 -0.49 1.80 29.75
CA ARG A 115 0.23 2.87 30.47
C ARG A 115 1.71 2.98 30.07
N ILE A 116 2.04 2.60 28.84
CA ILE A 116 3.41 2.56 28.34
C ILE A 116 3.46 3.07 26.91
N ASP A 117 4.50 3.83 26.60
CA ASP A 117 4.85 4.17 25.23
C ASP A 117 6.00 3.25 24.78
N LEU A 118 5.78 2.54 23.67
CA LEU A 118 6.80 1.68 23.06
C LEU A 118 7.48 2.38 21.89
N THR A 119 8.79 2.19 21.78
CA THR A 119 9.58 2.57 20.59
C THR A 119 10.25 1.34 20.00
N THR A 120 10.08 1.14 18.70
CA THR A 120 10.78 0.10 17.93
C THR A 120 11.69 0.77 16.89
N GLU A 121 13.00 0.59 17.01
CA GLU A 121 14.00 1.14 16.09
C GLU A 121 14.63 0.01 15.28
N PHE A 122 14.14 -0.21 14.05
CA PHE A 122 14.56 -1.30 13.17
C PHE A 122 15.55 -0.78 12.13
N VAL A 123 16.69 -1.45 11.95
CA VAL A 123 17.66 -1.12 10.90
C VAL A 123 18.27 -2.34 10.26
N LYS A 124 18.75 -2.14 9.02
CA LYS A 124 19.45 -3.15 8.24
C LYS A 124 20.90 -2.78 8.03
N ILE A 125 21.76 -3.79 8.01
CA ILE A 125 23.19 -3.69 7.69
C ILE A 125 23.45 -4.63 6.50
N PRO A 126 23.72 -4.09 5.30
CA PRO A 126 23.91 -4.89 4.11
C PRO A 126 25.17 -5.77 4.22
N GLY A 127 25.14 -6.95 3.59
CA GLY A 127 26.27 -7.87 3.57
C GLY A 127 25.85 -9.29 3.19
N GLY A 128 26.84 -10.15 2.94
CA GLY A 128 26.61 -11.56 2.64
C GLY A 128 25.86 -11.82 1.34
N GLN A 129 25.13 -12.93 1.29
CA GLN A 129 24.41 -13.43 0.10
C GLN A 129 22.89 -13.52 0.32
N HIS A 130 22.39 -13.22 1.53
CA HIS A 130 21.00 -13.41 1.93
C HIS A 130 20.41 -12.15 2.61
N GLY A 131 20.63 -10.98 2.01
CA GLY A 131 20.07 -9.70 2.46
C GLY A 131 20.67 -9.09 3.74
N GLY A 132 21.82 -9.62 4.21
CA GLY A 132 22.60 -9.05 5.31
C GLY A 132 22.05 -9.32 6.71
N ASN A 133 22.35 -8.39 7.61
CA ASN A 133 21.95 -8.43 9.01
C ASN A 133 20.83 -7.41 9.26
N TRP A 134 20.03 -7.64 10.31
CA TRP A 134 19.10 -6.63 10.81
C TRP A 134 19.05 -6.64 12.33
N GLY A 135 18.67 -5.51 12.91
CA GLY A 135 18.46 -5.38 14.34
C GLY A 135 17.25 -4.51 14.64
N VAL A 136 16.56 -4.81 15.74
CA VAL A 136 15.57 -3.92 16.32
C VAL A 136 15.89 -3.67 17.78
N ARG A 137 15.84 -2.40 18.17
CA ARG A 137 15.83 -1.97 19.57
C ARG A 137 14.41 -1.73 20.02
N ILE A 138 14.02 -2.35 21.13
CA ILE A 138 12.70 -2.22 21.73
C ILE A 138 12.84 -1.47 23.04
N LYS A 139 12.14 -0.35 23.18
CA LYS A 139 12.11 0.48 24.39
C LYS A 139 10.70 0.58 24.90
N GLY A 140 10.54 0.48 26.21
CA GLY A 140 9.29 0.80 26.90
C GLY A 140 9.50 1.90 27.91
N SER A 141 8.74 3.00 27.76
CA SER A 141 8.77 4.14 28.67
C SER A 141 7.41 4.25 29.36
N PRO A 142 7.33 4.14 30.70
CA PRO A 142 6.10 4.40 31.43
C PRO A 142 5.59 5.80 31.11
N ARG A 143 4.29 5.94 30.89
CA ARG A 143 3.65 7.24 30.66
C ARG A 143 3.59 8.04 31.96
N ASP A 144 3.38 9.35 31.85
CA ASP A 144 3.22 10.24 33.01
C ASP A 144 2.08 9.84 33.95
N ASP A 145 1.06 9.15 33.42
CA ASP A 145 -0.09 8.62 34.16
C ASP A 145 0.08 7.16 34.63
N ALA A 146 1.28 6.58 34.47
CA ALA A 146 1.60 5.25 34.93
C ALA A 146 1.80 5.18 36.45
N SER A 147 1.46 4.02 37.02
CA SER A 147 1.80 3.68 38.40
C SER A 147 3.32 3.51 38.53
N PRO A 148 3.95 3.92 39.66
CA PRO A 148 5.34 3.55 39.96
C PRO A 148 5.57 2.04 40.00
N ASP A 149 4.51 1.25 40.20
CA ASP A 149 4.53 -0.21 40.26
C ASP A 149 4.27 -0.89 38.89
N LEU A 150 4.29 -0.11 37.78
CA LEU A 150 3.95 -0.60 36.44
C LEU A 150 4.81 -1.80 36.05
N LYS A 151 4.16 -2.95 35.91
CA LYS A 151 4.78 -4.17 35.39
C LYS A 151 4.30 -4.43 33.98
N THR A 152 5.25 -4.59 33.06
CA THR A 152 4.96 -4.86 31.65
C THR A 152 5.57 -6.19 31.25
N THR A 153 4.76 -7.08 30.70
CA THR A 153 5.28 -8.25 30.01
C THR A 153 5.44 -7.97 28.53
N VAL A 154 6.57 -8.41 27.97
CA VAL A 154 6.89 -8.32 26.56
C VAL A 154 7.22 -9.72 26.08
N ILE A 155 6.61 -10.12 24.96
CA ILE A 155 6.83 -11.41 24.32
C ILE A 155 7.25 -11.16 22.89
N TRP A 156 8.47 -11.54 22.57
CA TRP A 156 8.89 -11.66 21.18
C TRP A 156 8.82 -13.12 20.75
N TYR A 157 8.47 -13.36 19.49
CA TYR A 157 8.48 -14.71 18.94
C TYR A 157 9.18 -14.77 17.59
N ALA A 158 9.73 -15.94 17.30
CA ALA A 158 10.15 -16.36 15.99
C ALA A 158 9.45 -17.67 15.62
N ALA A 159 8.88 -17.72 14.43
CA ALA A 159 8.28 -18.89 13.84
C ALA A 159 8.95 -19.20 12.49
N LEU A 160 9.09 -20.47 12.16
CA LEU A 160 9.65 -20.92 10.89
C LEU A 160 8.61 -21.70 10.10
N GLU A 161 8.21 -21.16 8.96
CA GLU A 161 7.44 -21.88 7.96
C GLU A 161 8.38 -22.62 6.99
N GLY A 162 7.90 -23.66 6.31
CA GLY A 162 8.69 -24.36 5.29
C GLY A 162 9.78 -25.30 5.84
N LEU A 163 10.73 -25.66 4.97
CA LEU A 163 11.81 -26.60 5.29
C LEU A 163 12.98 -25.85 5.94
N GLY A 164 13.36 -26.28 7.14
CA GLY A 164 14.51 -25.74 7.84
C GLY A 164 14.56 -26.20 9.29
N SER A 165 15.38 -25.52 10.08
CA SER A 165 15.42 -25.70 11.53
C SER A 165 15.56 -24.35 12.22
N LEU A 166 15.00 -24.26 13.41
CA LEU A 166 15.18 -23.15 14.34
C LEU A 166 15.29 -23.77 15.74
N GLU A 167 16.40 -23.50 16.42
CA GLU A 167 16.70 -24.11 17.71
C GLU A 167 17.23 -23.05 18.67
N VAL A 168 16.65 -22.99 19.87
CA VAL A 168 17.15 -22.15 20.96
C VAL A 168 18.37 -22.84 21.60
N LYS A 169 19.47 -22.11 21.76
CA LYS A 169 20.62 -22.56 22.56
C LYS A 169 20.33 -22.39 24.03
N SER A 170 20.58 -23.44 24.80
CA SER A 170 20.50 -23.44 26.25
C SER A 170 21.68 -24.24 26.81
N GLU A 171 22.19 -23.80 27.96
CA GLU A 171 23.31 -24.39 28.68
C GLU A 171 22.83 -25.20 29.90
N ASP A 172 23.72 -26.06 30.43
CA ASP A 172 23.49 -26.81 31.67
C ASP A 172 23.33 -25.84 32.86
N GLY A 173 22.11 -25.38 33.13
CA GLY A 173 21.81 -24.39 34.18
C GLY A 173 20.54 -23.58 33.97
N ASP A 174 20.03 -23.49 32.73
CA ASP A 174 18.88 -22.64 32.37
C ASP A 174 17.51 -23.20 32.82
N ILE A 175 17.47 -24.16 33.75
CA ILE A 175 16.25 -24.91 34.11
C ILE A 175 15.07 -24.01 34.48
N LEU A 176 15.34 -22.84 35.07
CA LEU A 176 14.32 -21.89 35.52
C LEU A 176 14.11 -20.70 34.55
N GLY A 177 14.88 -20.62 33.47
CA GLY A 177 15.00 -19.47 32.57
C GLY A 177 16.45 -19.05 32.35
N ILE A 178 16.68 -18.23 31.32
CA ILE A 178 18.02 -17.85 30.83
C ILE A 178 18.46 -16.50 31.46
N GLU A 179 19.53 -16.54 32.26
CA GLU A 179 20.18 -15.38 32.88
C GLU A 179 21.14 -14.72 31.87
N GLY A 180 20.59 -14.08 30.83
CA GLY A 180 21.40 -13.42 29.79
C GLY A 180 20.71 -13.32 28.44
N ASP A 181 21.53 -13.32 27.39
CA ASP A 181 21.07 -13.31 25.99
C ASP A 181 20.47 -14.67 25.62
N VAL A 182 19.30 -14.66 24.99
CA VAL A 182 18.72 -15.86 24.37
C VAL A 182 19.22 -15.93 22.92
N ARG A 183 19.79 -17.07 22.52
CA ARG A 183 20.27 -17.29 21.14
C ARG A 183 19.47 -18.37 20.44
N LEU A 184 19.14 -18.13 19.18
CA LEU A 184 18.48 -19.07 18.29
C LEU A 184 19.37 -19.26 17.07
N GLU A 185 19.71 -20.51 16.78
CA GLU A 185 20.37 -20.87 15.53
C GLU A 185 19.31 -21.40 14.57
N GLY A 186 19.34 -20.92 13.33
CA GLY A 186 18.43 -21.38 12.30
C GLY A 186 19.13 -21.64 10.98
N GLN A 187 18.50 -22.47 10.16
CA GLN A 187 18.96 -22.80 8.83
C GLN A 187 17.76 -23.01 7.91
N THR A 188 17.79 -22.37 6.74
CA THR A 188 16.84 -22.61 5.64
C THR A 188 17.61 -22.70 4.33
N VAL A 189 16.94 -23.17 3.26
CA VAL A 189 17.56 -23.22 1.93
C VAL A 189 17.82 -21.81 1.39
N GLU A 190 16.91 -20.88 1.67
CA GLU A 190 16.88 -19.55 1.09
C GLU A 190 17.71 -18.52 1.89
N LEU A 191 17.79 -18.66 3.21
CA LEU A 191 18.57 -17.74 4.07
C LEU A 191 19.96 -18.30 4.44
N GLY A 192 20.22 -19.57 4.16
CA GLY A 192 21.37 -20.29 4.69
C GLY A 192 21.32 -20.41 6.22
N ASP A 193 22.49 -20.49 6.85
CA ASP A 193 22.63 -20.45 8.30
C ASP A 193 22.43 -19.02 8.82
N PHE A 194 21.80 -18.86 9.98
CA PHE A 194 21.64 -17.58 10.67
C PHE A 194 21.56 -17.73 12.19
N ASP A 195 21.85 -16.64 12.91
CA ASP A 195 21.75 -16.52 14.36
C ASP A 195 20.80 -15.37 14.72
N ILE A 196 19.94 -15.58 15.70
CA ILE A 196 19.11 -14.54 16.31
C ILE A 196 19.46 -14.44 17.79
N LYS A 197 19.80 -13.25 18.24
CA LYS A 197 20.12 -12.96 19.63
C LYS A 197 19.14 -11.94 20.19
N VAL A 198 18.40 -12.35 21.22
CA VAL A 198 17.56 -11.47 22.04
C VAL A 198 18.36 -11.14 23.29
N THR A 199 18.78 -9.88 23.42
CA THR A 199 19.70 -9.50 24.50
C THR A 199 19.01 -9.53 25.86
N ALA A 200 19.80 -9.64 26.93
CA ALA A 200 19.29 -9.49 28.29
C ALA A 200 18.51 -8.18 28.44
N GLY A 201 19.11 -7.09 27.95
CA GLY A 201 18.56 -5.73 28.02
C GLY A 201 18.92 -5.01 29.31
N GLU A 202 18.31 -3.84 29.47
CA GLU A 202 18.33 -3.00 30.66
C GLU A 202 16.88 -2.79 31.15
N GLY A 203 16.69 -2.74 32.47
CA GLY A 203 15.38 -2.56 33.10
C GLY A 203 15.31 -3.29 34.44
N GLU A 204 14.43 -2.83 35.33
CA GLU A 204 14.16 -3.51 36.59
C GLU A 204 13.18 -4.66 36.36
N HIS A 205 13.23 -5.67 37.23
CA HIS A 205 12.36 -6.85 37.20
C HIS A 205 11.55 -6.97 38.50
N PRO A 206 10.32 -7.53 38.46
CA PRO A 206 9.50 -7.64 39.65
C PRO A 206 10.18 -8.40 40.79
N HIS A 207 10.09 -7.86 42.01
CA HIS A 207 10.72 -8.47 43.17
C HIS A 207 10.03 -9.78 43.63
N PRO A 208 10.76 -10.71 44.28
CA PRO A 208 10.19 -11.97 44.79
C PRO A 208 9.20 -11.72 45.95
N THR A 209 7.90 -11.81 45.66
CA THR A 209 6.82 -11.58 46.66
C THR A 209 6.03 -12.85 47.00
N HIS A 210 6.20 -13.93 46.25
CA HIS A 210 5.46 -15.18 46.40
C HIS A 210 6.36 -16.41 46.13
N PRO A 211 6.14 -17.58 46.78
CA PRO A 211 6.96 -18.79 46.60
C PRO A 211 7.08 -19.29 45.15
N SER A 212 6.11 -18.97 44.30
CA SER A 212 6.16 -19.26 42.85
C SER A 212 7.36 -18.62 42.15
N TYR A 213 7.91 -17.52 42.68
CA TYR A 213 9.08 -16.88 42.11
C TYR A 213 10.30 -17.80 42.14
N THR A 214 10.47 -18.61 43.18
CA THR A 214 11.59 -19.56 43.26
C THR A 214 11.54 -20.62 42.16
N GLU A 215 10.35 -20.93 41.65
CA GLU A 215 10.13 -21.91 40.59
C GLU A 215 10.17 -21.30 39.19
N LYS A 216 9.93 -19.99 39.09
CA LYS A 216 9.94 -19.26 37.82
C LYS A 216 10.34 -17.81 38.08
N PRO A 217 11.63 -17.52 38.31
CA PRO A 217 12.09 -16.15 38.56
C PRO A 217 11.79 -15.25 37.34
N LEU A 218 11.47 -13.98 37.58
CA LEU A 218 11.13 -13.01 36.53
C LEU A 218 12.32 -12.13 36.10
N ASP A 219 13.48 -12.32 36.74
CA ASP A 219 14.77 -11.68 36.44
C ASP A 219 15.55 -12.34 35.28
N ARG A 220 14.89 -13.25 34.57
CA ARG A 220 15.47 -14.06 33.48
C ARG A 220 14.47 -14.19 32.34
N SER A 221 14.99 -14.47 31.15
CA SER A 221 14.13 -14.70 29.98
C SER A 221 13.48 -16.07 30.07
N ILE A 222 12.14 -16.12 29.95
CA ILE A 222 11.36 -17.36 29.91
C ILE A 222 11.17 -17.71 28.44
N VAL A 223 11.44 -18.96 28.05
CA VAL A 223 11.41 -19.40 26.66
C VAL A 223 10.56 -20.65 26.54
N HIS A 224 9.68 -20.70 25.55
CA HIS A 224 8.93 -21.89 25.21
C HIS A 224 9.05 -22.19 23.72
N SER A 225 9.46 -23.42 23.40
CA SER A 225 9.47 -23.96 22.04
C SER A 225 8.22 -24.79 21.77
N PHE A 226 7.51 -24.48 20.69
CA PHE A 226 6.36 -25.25 20.20
C PHE A 226 6.69 -25.90 18.85
N GLU A 227 6.13 -27.08 18.63
CA GLU A 227 6.05 -27.73 17.32
C GLU A 227 4.58 -27.71 16.87
N LEU A 228 4.28 -26.95 15.82
CA LEU A 228 2.92 -26.68 15.36
C LEU A 228 2.80 -26.88 13.85
N PRO A 229 1.59 -27.20 13.34
CA PRO A 229 1.32 -27.12 11.91
C PRO A 229 1.56 -25.72 11.36
N GLU A 230 2.07 -25.61 10.13
CA GLU A 230 2.40 -24.34 9.47
C GLU A 230 1.20 -23.38 9.44
N GLU A 231 0.01 -23.89 9.16
CA GLU A 231 -1.24 -23.14 9.08
C GLU A 231 -1.70 -22.51 10.41
N ALA A 232 -1.10 -22.92 11.53
CA ALA A 232 -1.39 -22.38 12.86
C ALA A 232 -0.40 -21.29 13.30
N LEU A 233 0.77 -21.16 12.65
CA LEU A 233 1.86 -20.29 13.14
C LEU A 233 1.48 -18.80 13.20
N TRP A 234 0.62 -18.33 12.28
CA TRP A 234 0.09 -16.97 12.29
C TRP A 234 -0.83 -16.68 13.51
N GLN A 235 -1.42 -17.71 14.13
CA GLN A 235 -2.34 -17.62 15.27
C GLN A 235 -1.59 -17.48 16.61
N THR A 236 -0.47 -16.76 16.61
CA THR A 236 0.45 -16.70 17.76
C THR A 236 -0.23 -16.21 19.04
N LYS A 237 -1.08 -15.18 18.97
CA LYS A 237 -1.82 -14.65 20.13
C LYS A 237 -2.83 -15.66 20.70
N PRO A 238 -3.71 -16.31 19.90
CA PRO A 238 -4.51 -17.45 20.38
C PRO A 238 -3.70 -18.58 21.02
N ILE A 239 -2.58 -18.97 20.41
CA ILE A 239 -1.68 -20.02 20.95
C ILE A 239 -1.13 -19.60 22.32
N LEU A 240 -0.66 -18.36 22.43
CA LEU A 240 -0.18 -17.80 23.69
C LEU A 240 -1.24 -17.88 24.79
N TYR A 241 -2.48 -17.47 24.50
CA TYR A 241 -3.56 -17.52 25.49
C TYR A 241 -3.92 -18.94 25.90
N ALA A 242 -3.98 -19.87 24.95
CA ALA A 242 -4.22 -21.29 25.25
C ALA A 242 -3.12 -21.87 26.15
N HIS A 243 -1.86 -21.52 25.85
CA HIS A 243 -0.72 -21.94 26.66
C HIS A 243 -0.74 -21.32 28.07
N MET A 244 -0.89 -20.00 28.18
CA MET A 244 -0.98 -19.31 29.46
C MET A 244 -2.10 -19.86 30.32
N LYS A 245 -3.27 -20.15 29.75
CA LYS A 245 -4.38 -20.76 30.50
C LYS A 245 -3.97 -22.07 31.18
N SER A 246 -3.23 -22.94 30.49
CA SER A 246 -2.73 -24.19 31.09
C SER A 246 -1.79 -23.94 32.28
N GLN A 247 -0.97 -22.89 32.21
CA GLN A 247 -0.06 -22.49 33.28
C GLN A 247 -0.82 -21.93 34.49
N ILE A 248 -1.83 -21.11 34.22
CA ILE A 248 -2.72 -20.54 35.23
C ILE A 248 -3.43 -21.67 35.99
N ASP A 249 -4.05 -22.61 35.27
CA ASP A 249 -4.77 -23.74 35.88
C ASP A 249 -3.85 -24.58 36.76
N ALA A 250 -2.60 -24.81 36.34
CA ALA A 250 -1.60 -25.54 37.11
C ALA A 250 -1.17 -24.79 38.39
N LEU A 251 -0.93 -23.49 38.29
CA LEU A 251 -0.52 -22.65 39.43
C LEU A 251 -1.66 -22.49 40.45
N VAL A 252 -2.89 -22.26 39.99
CA VAL A 252 -4.08 -22.16 40.85
C VAL A 252 -4.33 -23.50 41.55
N SER A 253 -4.21 -24.62 40.84
CA SER A 253 -4.32 -25.96 41.46
C SER A 253 -3.27 -26.22 42.53
N LYS A 254 -2.08 -25.63 42.39
CA LYS A 254 -0.95 -25.82 43.31
C LYS A 254 -1.03 -24.96 44.56
N TYR A 255 -1.37 -23.68 44.42
CA TYR A 255 -1.36 -22.73 45.55
C TYR A 255 -2.74 -22.43 46.14
N GLY A 256 -3.82 -22.80 45.43
CA GLY A 256 -5.19 -22.51 45.82
C GLY A 256 -5.58 -21.04 45.61
N ASP A 257 -6.89 -20.76 45.62
CA ASP A 257 -7.42 -19.42 45.37
C ASP A 257 -7.01 -18.39 46.45
N ASP A 258 -6.86 -18.84 47.70
CA ASP A 258 -6.52 -17.98 48.84
C ASP A 258 -5.05 -17.51 48.86
N ASN A 259 -4.19 -18.12 48.04
CA ASN A 259 -2.77 -17.78 47.93
C ASN A 259 -2.32 -17.82 46.45
N ALA A 260 -3.14 -17.25 45.56
CA ALA A 260 -2.81 -17.17 44.14
C ALA A 260 -1.51 -16.36 43.90
N PRO A 261 -0.62 -16.81 42.99
CA PRO A 261 0.55 -16.02 42.59
C PRO A 261 0.18 -14.62 42.08
N PRO A 262 1.08 -13.63 42.22
CA PRO A 262 0.84 -12.28 41.71
C PRO A 262 0.63 -12.31 40.18
N PRO A 263 -0.14 -11.37 39.60
CA PRO A 263 -0.46 -11.38 38.17
C PRO A 263 0.77 -11.47 37.25
N ALA A 264 1.82 -10.70 37.53
CA ALA A 264 3.09 -10.73 36.78
C ALA A 264 3.75 -12.13 36.73
N GLN A 265 3.49 -12.98 37.73
CA GLN A 265 3.94 -14.36 37.75
C GLN A 265 2.93 -15.31 37.10
N LEU A 266 1.64 -15.10 37.36
CA LEU A 266 0.57 -15.96 36.89
C LEU A 266 0.47 -15.96 35.35
N TYR A 267 0.65 -14.79 34.73
CA TYR A 267 0.60 -14.61 33.28
C TYR A 267 1.96 -14.82 32.61
N THR A 268 2.56 -15.99 32.86
CA THR A 268 3.82 -16.39 32.25
C THR A 268 3.69 -17.69 31.48
N ILE A 269 4.42 -17.81 30.36
CA ILE A 269 4.62 -19.07 29.66
C ILE A 269 5.46 -20.03 30.52
N SER A 270 5.45 -21.33 30.24
CA SER A 270 6.42 -22.26 30.84
C SER A 270 7.81 -22.06 30.22
N HIS A 271 8.86 -22.36 30.99
CA HIS A 271 10.20 -22.46 30.46
C HIS A 271 10.45 -23.88 29.96
N GLU A 272 10.41 -24.08 28.64
CA GLU A 272 10.71 -25.36 27.99
C GLU A 272 11.41 -25.11 26.67
N VAL A 273 12.73 -25.28 26.70
CA VAL A 273 13.60 -25.11 25.54
C VAL A 273 13.70 -26.43 24.80
N GLY A 274 13.41 -26.41 23.51
CA GLY A 274 13.53 -27.58 22.66
C GLY A 274 13.50 -27.25 21.18
N ARG A 275 13.47 -28.30 20.37
CA ARG A 275 13.17 -28.20 18.94
C ARG A 275 11.73 -27.75 18.75
N GLY A 276 11.52 -26.88 17.78
CA GLY A 276 10.21 -26.36 17.44
C GLY A 276 10.30 -25.50 16.19
N ASN A 277 9.14 -25.09 15.72
CA ASN A 277 9.00 -24.11 14.65
C ASN A 277 8.29 -22.83 15.11
N LEU A 278 8.03 -22.69 16.42
CA LEU A 278 7.65 -21.44 17.07
C LEU A 278 8.35 -21.35 18.43
N HIS A 279 9.08 -20.26 18.66
CA HIS A 279 9.72 -19.98 19.94
C HIS A 279 9.20 -18.65 20.46
N MET A 280 8.66 -18.66 21.69
CA MET A 280 8.24 -17.46 22.40
C MET A 280 9.25 -17.15 23.50
N ILE A 281 9.68 -15.89 23.57
CA ILE A 281 10.61 -15.38 24.57
C ILE A 281 9.90 -14.27 25.33
N GLN A 282 9.60 -14.54 26.60
CA GLN A 282 8.92 -13.62 27.50
C GLN A 282 9.92 -12.98 28.46
N LYS A 283 9.81 -11.65 28.58
CA LYS A 283 10.46 -10.83 29.60
C LYS A 283 9.37 -10.08 30.39
N VAL A 284 9.61 -9.84 31.67
CA VAL A 284 8.70 -9.07 32.54
C VAL A 284 9.51 -7.97 33.23
N PHE A 285 9.17 -6.73 32.97
CA PHE A 285 9.87 -5.56 33.48
C PHE A 285 9.00 -4.77 34.47
N GLU A 286 9.64 -4.05 35.38
CA GLU A 286 9.04 -3.04 36.24
C GLU A 286 9.57 -1.67 35.83
N GLY A 287 8.68 -0.77 35.41
CA GLY A 287 9.05 0.54 34.89
C GLY A 287 9.60 0.51 33.45
N ALA A 288 10.65 1.31 33.20
CA ALA A 288 11.25 1.48 31.88
C ALA A 288 12.21 0.33 31.53
N PHE A 289 12.29 -0.02 30.26
CA PHE A 289 13.16 -1.08 29.77
C PHE A 289 13.67 -0.82 28.34
N GLU A 290 14.79 -1.45 28.00
CA GLU A 290 15.39 -1.45 26.66
C GLU A 290 16.04 -2.82 26.39
N PHE A 291 15.80 -3.43 25.23
CA PHE A 291 16.55 -4.61 24.79
C PHE A 291 16.62 -4.68 23.26
N ASP A 292 17.55 -5.47 22.75
CA ASP A 292 17.81 -5.61 21.33
C ASP A 292 17.47 -7.01 20.83
N ILE A 293 17.03 -7.09 19.58
CA ILE A 293 16.88 -8.34 18.82
C ILE A 293 17.77 -8.21 17.59
N LEU A 294 18.72 -9.11 17.47
CA LEU A 294 19.82 -9.02 16.51
C LEU A 294 19.84 -10.27 15.63
N PHE A 295 19.55 -10.11 14.34
CA PHE A 295 19.66 -11.17 13.34
C PHE A 295 20.98 -11.04 12.57
N SER A 296 21.74 -12.12 12.53
CA SER A 296 22.99 -12.22 11.78
C SER A 296 22.89 -13.32 10.73
N SER A 297 23.03 -12.97 9.44
CA SER A 297 23.20 -13.98 8.40
C SER A 297 24.57 -14.63 8.54
N GLY A 298 24.63 -15.96 8.43
CA GLY A 298 25.88 -16.73 8.42
C GLY A 298 26.75 -16.43 7.19
N SER A 299 26.19 -15.81 6.16
CA SER A 299 26.92 -15.32 4.99
C SER A 299 27.53 -13.92 5.18
N SER A 300 27.12 -13.19 6.22
CA SER A 300 27.62 -11.84 6.48
C SER A 300 29.06 -11.86 6.99
N PRO A 301 29.86 -10.80 6.72
CA PRO A 301 31.27 -10.75 7.16
C PRO A 301 31.46 -10.83 8.68
N ALA A 302 30.49 -10.34 9.44
CA ALA A 302 30.47 -10.37 10.90
C ALA A 302 29.03 -10.37 11.42
N PRO A 303 28.77 -10.95 12.61
CA PRO A 303 27.49 -10.82 13.29
C PRO A 303 27.27 -9.37 13.77
N ILE A 304 26.01 -8.94 13.81
CA ILE A 304 25.64 -7.61 14.31
C ILE A 304 25.74 -7.55 15.85
N THR A 305 26.15 -6.40 16.38
CA THR A 305 26.17 -6.10 17.81
C THR A 305 25.23 -4.94 18.17
N SER A 306 24.91 -4.79 19.46
CA SER A 306 24.13 -3.63 19.96
C SER A 306 24.82 -2.28 19.69
N GLU A 307 26.16 -2.25 19.62
CA GLU A 307 26.91 -1.04 19.26
C GLU A 307 26.72 -0.70 17.77
N ASP A 308 26.79 -1.70 16.89
CA ASP A 308 26.54 -1.53 15.46
C ASP A 308 25.10 -1.07 15.20
N LEU A 309 24.13 -1.66 15.93
CA LEU A 309 22.73 -1.25 15.90
C LEU A 309 22.56 0.24 16.26
N GLY A 310 23.14 0.69 17.38
CA GLY A 310 23.05 2.10 17.80
C GLY A 310 23.68 3.08 16.80
N LYS A 311 24.82 2.73 16.19
CA LYS A 311 25.45 3.51 15.12
C LYS A 311 24.55 3.59 13.89
N GLN A 312 23.97 2.45 13.50
CA GLN A 312 23.14 2.37 12.31
C GLN A 312 21.80 3.10 12.48
N ILE A 313 21.15 3.02 13.65
CA ILE A 313 19.96 3.82 13.99
C ILE A 313 20.24 5.31 13.76
N THR A 314 21.35 5.82 14.33
CA THR A 314 21.74 7.23 14.18
C THR A 314 21.98 7.62 12.71
N SER A 315 22.59 6.73 11.93
CA SER A 315 22.84 6.92 10.50
C SER A 315 21.54 7.00 9.70
N VAL A 316 20.62 6.05 9.93
CA VAL A 316 19.33 5.94 9.24
C VAL A 316 18.45 7.14 9.52
N THR A 317 18.25 7.51 10.79
CA THR A 317 17.48 8.71 11.20
C THR A 317 17.98 9.97 10.49
N LYS A 318 19.30 10.18 10.48
CA LYS A 318 19.91 11.34 9.85
C LYS A 318 19.76 11.32 8.32
N SER A 319 19.96 10.17 7.70
CA SER A 319 19.86 10.00 6.24
C SER A 319 18.43 10.20 5.76
N PHE A 320 17.45 9.58 6.42
CA PHE A 320 16.04 9.74 6.14
C PHE A 320 15.62 11.20 6.22
N SER A 321 15.89 11.86 7.36
CA SER A 321 15.51 13.26 7.56
C SER A 321 16.10 14.20 6.50
N SER A 322 17.36 13.98 6.10
CA SER A 322 18.01 14.77 5.06
C SER A 322 17.37 14.56 3.68
N ARG A 323 17.14 13.31 3.29
CA ARG A 323 16.53 12.97 1.99
C ARG A 323 15.08 13.43 1.90
N PHE A 324 14.32 13.27 2.99
CA PHE A 324 12.91 13.69 3.04
C PHE A 324 12.76 15.19 2.81
N ALA A 325 13.58 15.99 3.48
CA ALA A 325 13.57 17.45 3.35
C ALA A 325 13.94 17.94 1.94
N GLU A 326 14.66 17.12 1.17
CA GLU A 326 15.04 17.42 -0.21
C GLU A 326 13.94 17.03 -1.21
N ILE A 327 13.46 15.78 -1.12
CA ILE A 327 12.51 15.21 -2.08
C ILE A 327 11.12 15.81 -1.90
N PHE A 328 10.66 15.91 -0.65
CA PHE A 328 9.30 16.37 -0.32
C PHE A 328 9.29 17.76 0.28
N LYS A 329 10.22 18.62 -0.15
CA LYS A 329 10.32 20.00 0.32
C LYS A 329 8.97 20.72 0.14
N PRO A 330 8.29 21.12 1.23
CA PRO A 330 7.01 21.79 1.11
C PRO A 330 7.16 23.14 0.42
N SER A 331 6.18 23.48 -0.42
CA SER A 331 6.05 24.78 -1.06
C SER A 331 5.09 25.66 -0.26
N SER A 332 5.24 26.99 -0.35
CA SER A 332 4.33 27.98 0.27
C SER A 332 2.85 27.65 -0.01
N PRO A 333 1.95 27.77 0.98
CA PRO A 333 2.14 28.35 2.32
C PRO A 333 2.65 27.37 3.40
N PHE A 334 3.02 26.13 3.04
CA PHE A 334 3.31 25.03 3.99
C PHE A 334 4.74 25.03 4.55
N LEU A 335 5.35 26.21 4.70
CA LEU A 335 6.78 26.37 5.03
C LEU A 335 7.10 26.36 6.54
N LYS A 336 6.13 26.04 7.41
CA LYS A 336 6.29 26.06 8.87
C LYS A 336 6.69 24.68 9.38
N GLY A 337 7.49 24.63 10.45
CA GLY A 337 7.93 23.37 11.08
C GLY A 337 6.81 22.41 11.49
N ARG A 338 5.58 22.91 11.69
CA ARG A 338 4.39 22.09 11.96
C ARG A 338 4.08 21.04 10.88
N TYR A 339 4.45 21.29 9.63
CA TYR A 339 4.18 20.36 8.52
C TYR A 339 5.29 19.32 8.32
N ASP A 340 6.46 19.49 8.93
CA ASP A 340 7.58 18.55 8.78
C ASP A 340 7.26 17.21 9.45
N GLU A 341 6.88 17.23 10.72
CA GLU A 341 6.46 16.02 11.47
C GLU A 341 5.24 15.35 10.81
N PHE A 342 4.22 16.13 10.47
CA PHE A 342 3.03 15.65 9.79
C PHE A 342 3.35 14.94 8.47
N SER A 343 4.13 15.57 7.59
CA SER A 343 4.46 15.00 6.28
C SER A 343 5.36 13.76 6.38
N LYS A 344 6.34 13.78 7.30
CA LYS A 344 7.17 12.60 7.61
C LYS A 344 6.33 11.46 8.14
N SER A 345 5.41 11.72 9.06
CA SER A 345 4.52 10.69 9.62
C SER A 345 3.67 10.04 8.53
N LEU A 346 2.99 10.81 7.68
CA LEU A 346 2.14 10.27 6.61
C LEU A 346 2.95 9.41 5.63
N PHE A 347 4.07 9.94 5.13
CA PHE A 347 4.91 9.22 4.18
C PHE A 347 5.57 7.97 4.80
N SER A 348 6.10 8.07 6.02
CA SER A 348 6.74 6.94 6.69
C SER A 348 5.75 5.82 6.97
N ASN A 349 4.50 6.14 7.30
CA ASN A 349 3.45 5.15 7.52
C ASN A 349 2.90 4.55 6.22
N LEU A 350 2.95 5.27 5.10
CA LEU A 350 2.71 4.69 3.77
C LEU A 350 3.76 3.61 3.47
N ILE A 351 5.05 3.95 3.58
CA ILE A 351 6.16 3.01 3.33
C ILE A 351 6.15 1.87 4.37
N GLY A 352 5.87 2.18 5.63
CA GLY A 352 5.76 1.21 6.71
C GLY A 352 4.51 0.33 6.65
N GLY A 353 3.58 0.62 5.75
CA GLY A 353 2.46 -0.24 5.38
C GLY A 353 2.80 -1.28 4.32
N ILE A 354 3.97 -1.18 3.66
CA ILE A 354 4.39 -2.17 2.66
C ILE A 354 4.52 -3.54 3.33
N GLY A 355 3.88 -4.53 2.73
CA GLY A 355 3.82 -5.91 3.21
C GLY A 355 4.24 -6.91 2.15
N TYR A 356 4.55 -8.12 2.61
CA TYR A 356 4.80 -9.27 1.77
C TYR A 356 3.84 -10.38 2.16
N PHE A 357 3.00 -10.77 1.20
CA PHE A 357 1.89 -11.69 1.37
C PHE A 357 2.13 -12.93 0.52
N TYR A 358 1.77 -14.10 1.06
CA TYR A 358 1.87 -15.37 0.36
C TYR A 358 0.73 -16.30 0.80
N GLY A 359 0.09 -16.96 -0.15
CA GLY A 359 -0.96 -17.93 0.14
C GLY A 359 -1.94 -18.15 -1.01
N ASP A 360 -2.97 -18.94 -0.74
CA ASP A 360 -4.11 -19.11 -1.64
C ASP A 360 -5.04 -17.90 -1.65
N SER A 361 -5.67 -17.64 -2.79
CA SER A 361 -6.83 -16.76 -2.94
C SER A 361 -8.09 -17.60 -3.17
N ARG A 362 -9.27 -16.98 -3.05
CA ARG A 362 -10.56 -17.66 -3.30
C ARG A 362 -11.23 -17.04 -4.52
N VAL A 363 -11.37 -17.81 -5.60
CA VAL A 363 -11.82 -17.31 -6.91
C VAL A 363 -12.98 -18.15 -7.44
N ASP A 364 -14.02 -17.49 -7.96
CA ASP A 364 -15.12 -18.15 -8.68
C ASP A 364 -14.89 -18.07 -10.21
N ARG A 365 -14.43 -19.19 -10.78
CA ARG A 365 -14.25 -19.39 -12.23
C ARG A 365 -15.37 -20.22 -12.86
N SER A 366 -16.59 -20.17 -12.31
CA SER A 366 -17.72 -20.88 -12.91
C SER A 366 -18.13 -20.32 -14.27
N TYR A 367 -17.83 -19.04 -14.54
CA TYR A 367 -18.27 -18.31 -15.74
C TYR A 367 -19.76 -18.56 -16.02
N ALA A 368 -20.56 -18.48 -14.96
CA ALA A 368 -21.97 -18.74 -15.04
C ALA A 368 -22.64 -17.76 -16.02
N PRO A 369 -23.59 -18.21 -16.88
CA PRO A 369 -24.22 -17.34 -17.87
C PRO A 369 -24.87 -16.09 -17.27
N GLU A 370 -25.33 -16.15 -16.01
CA GLU A 370 -25.93 -15.03 -15.29
C GLU A 370 -24.94 -13.87 -15.05
N TYR A 371 -23.63 -14.12 -15.15
CA TYR A 371 -22.57 -13.11 -15.03
C TYR A 371 -22.35 -12.28 -16.32
N GLU A 372 -22.97 -12.65 -17.44
CA GLU A 372 -22.92 -11.83 -18.67
C GLU A 372 -23.76 -10.55 -18.52
N GLU A 373 -24.77 -10.58 -17.63
CA GLU A 373 -25.64 -9.44 -17.30
C GLU A 373 -26.40 -8.86 -18.51
N ASP A 374 -26.88 -9.73 -19.39
CA ASP A 374 -27.53 -9.37 -20.66
C ASP A 374 -29.01 -8.98 -20.54
N ASN A 375 -29.68 -9.37 -19.46
CA ASN A 375 -31.12 -9.15 -19.25
C ASN A 375 -31.40 -8.07 -18.20
N GLU A 376 -32.53 -7.37 -18.32
CA GLU A 376 -33.06 -6.59 -17.20
C GLU A 376 -33.26 -7.49 -15.96
N GLY A 377 -33.00 -6.97 -14.77
CA GLY A 377 -33.03 -7.79 -13.54
C GLY A 377 -31.77 -8.64 -13.31
N PHE A 378 -30.73 -8.51 -14.14
CA PHE A 378 -29.51 -9.34 -14.07
C PHE A 378 -28.88 -9.45 -12.67
N TRP A 379 -29.05 -8.45 -11.80
CA TRP A 379 -28.46 -8.47 -10.46
C TRP A 379 -29.04 -9.57 -9.57
N GLU A 380 -30.29 -10.00 -9.81
CA GLU A 380 -30.93 -11.11 -9.09
C GLU A 380 -30.34 -12.46 -9.57
N GLU A 381 -30.27 -12.65 -10.88
CA GLU A 381 -29.68 -13.84 -11.51
C GLU A 381 -28.21 -13.99 -11.12
N ALA A 382 -27.43 -12.90 -11.15
CA ALA A 382 -26.04 -12.88 -10.71
C ALA A 382 -25.90 -13.16 -9.20
N ALA A 383 -26.84 -12.69 -8.37
CA ALA A 383 -26.85 -13.00 -6.94
C ALA A 383 -27.17 -14.48 -6.68
N GLU A 384 -28.10 -15.07 -7.41
CA GLU A 384 -28.38 -16.51 -7.37
C GLU A 384 -27.14 -17.32 -7.78
N ALA A 385 -26.43 -16.88 -8.83
CA ALA A 385 -25.20 -17.49 -9.27
C ALA A 385 -24.10 -17.46 -8.19
N ARG A 386 -23.86 -16.30 -7.57
CA ARG A 386 -22.93 -16.19 -6.43
C ARG A 386 -23.37 -17.05 -5.25
N GLY A 387 -24.68 -17.17 -5.02
CA GLY A 387 -25.27 -18.02 -3.98
C GLY A 387 -24.97 -19.52 -4.14
N ARG A 388 -24.66 -19.99 -5.37
CA ARG A 388 -24.19 -21.36 -5.61
C ARG A 388 -22.79 -21.63 -5.06
N ASN A 389 -22.03 -20.57 -4.76
CA ASN A 389 -20.73 -20.60 -4.10
C ASN A 389 -19.75 -21.61 -4.72
N GLN A 390 -19.50 -21.49 -6.02
CA GLN A 390 -18.61 -22.38 -6.77
C GLN A 390 -17.12 -21.98 -6.67
N ALA A 391 -16.80 -21.02 -5.79
CA ALA A 391 -15.45 -20.52 -5.60
C ALA A 391 -14.49 -21.59 -5.07
N GLN A 392 -13.27 -21.63 -5.62
CA GLN A 392 -12.21 -22.55 -5.24
C GLN A 392 -11.00 -21.79 -4.71
N LEU A 393 -10.12 -22.49 -3.99
CA LEU A 393 -8.82 -21.94 -3.63
C LEU A 393 -7.87 -22.05 -4.82
N GLU A 394 -7.25 -20.92 -5.19
CA GLU A 394 -6.26 -20.82 -6.26
C GLU A 394 -4.92 -20.30 -5.72
N GLY A 395 -3.82 -20.73 -6.32
CA GLY A 395 -2.47 -20.39 -5.90
C GLY A 395 -1.65 -21.60 -5.45
N PRO A 396 -0.64 -21.43 -4.59
CA PRO A 396 -0.31 -20.18 -3.88
C PRO A 396 0.28 -19.11 -4.81
N SER A 397 0.07 -17.84 -4.42
CA SER A 397 0.65 -16.66 -5.07
C SER A 397 1.36 -15.80 -4.04
N GLU A 398 2.21 -14.88 -4.50
CA GLU A 398 2.89 -13.90 -3.66
C GLU A 398 2.61 -12.48 -4.13
N LEU A 399 2.61 -11.54 -3.18
CA LEU A 399 2.43 -10.12 -3.45
C LEU A 399 3.29 -9.28 -2.50
N PHE A 400 4.10 -8.40 -3.07
CA PHE A 400 4.80 -7.33 -2.38
C PHE A 400 4.14 -6.00 -2.74
N THR A 401 3.49 -5.35 -1.78
CA THR A 401 2.58 -4.22 -2.03
C THR A 401 2.45 -3.33 -0.82
N SER A 402 2.11 -2.06 -1.04
CA SER A 402 1.55 -1.22 0.02
C SER A 402 0.08 -1.58 0.32
N ILE A 403 -0.46 -1.02 1.40
CA ILE A 403 -1.83 -1.29 1.88
C ILE A 403 -2.55 0.04 2.20
N PRO A 404 -3.90 0.07 2.15
CA PRO A 404 -4.64 1.29 2.51
C PRO A 404 -4.54 1.67 3.99
N SER A 405 -4.64 0.67 4.88
CA SER A 405 -4.66 0.87 6.33
C SER A 405 -4.27 -0.41 7.09
N ARG A 406 -3.30 -0.30 8.01
CA ARG A 406 -2.81 -1.41 8.86
C ARG A 406 -3.88 -2.11 9.71
N PRO A 407 -4.78 -1.39 10.42
CA PRO A 407 -5.74 -2.04 11.33
C PRO A 407 -6.91 -2.72 10.61
N PHE A 408 -7.32 -2.23 9.44
CA PHE A 408 -8.58 -2.67 8.80
C PHE A 408 -8.37 -3.28 7.40
N PHE A 409 -7.43 -2.75 6.62
CA PHE A 409 -7.13 -3.17 5.26
C PHE A 409 -5.67 -3.66 5.09
N PRO A 410 -5.15 -4.62 5.88
CA PRO A 410 -3.75 -5.04 5.78
C PRO A 410 -3.50 -6.02 4.63
N ARG A 411 -3.82 -5.60 3.40
CA ARG A 411 -3.73 -6.39 2.17
C ARG A 411 -3.72 -5.47 0.94
N GLY A 412 -3.33 -6.02 -0.20
CA GLY A 412 -3.28 -5.27 -1.46
C GLY A 412 -4.67 -4.99 -2.02
N PHE A 413 -4.89 -3.75 -2.45
CA PHE A 413 -6.04 -3.34 -3.26
C PHE A 413 -5.56 -2.70 -4.56
N LEU A 414 -6.03 -3.22 -5.69
CA LEU A 414 -5.47 -2.93 -7.01
C LEU A 414 -5.56 -1.45 -7.38
N TRP A 415 -6.74 -0.84 -7.15
CA TRP A 415 -6.94 0.57 -7.50
C TRP A 415 -6.31 1.54 -6.50
N ASP A 416 -6.20 1.18 -5.22
CA ASP A 416 -5.50 1.99 -4.22
C ASP A 416 -4.00 2.10 -4.54
N GLU A 417 -3.38 1.02 -5.05
CA GLU A 417 -1.93 0.93 -5.22
C GLU A 417 -1.38 2.01 -6.16
N GLY A 418 -2.09 2.34 -7.23
CA GLY A 418 -1.66 3.43 -8.10
C GLY A 418 -1.55 4.78 -7.35
N PHE A 419 -2.45 5.05 -6.42
CA PHE A 419 -2.38 6.25 -5.57
C PHE A 419 -1.31 6.16 -4.51
N HIS A 420 -1.08 4.97 -3.95
CA HIS A 420 0.01 4.72 -3.00
C HIS A 420 1.38 5.00 -3.63
N LEU A 421 1.59 4.54 -4.86
CA LEU A 421 2.90 4.57 -5.50
C LEU A 421 3.29 5.95 -6.06
N LEU A 422 2.33 6.86 -6.26
CA LEU A 422 2.62 8.21 -6.74
C LEU A 422 3.57 9.03 -5.84
N PRO A 423 3.46 9.00 -4.49
CA PRO A 423 4.50 9.56 -3.62
C PRO A 423 5.73 8.65 -3.55
N VAL A 424 5.57 7.32 -3.55
CA VAL A 424 6.71 6.38 -3.43
C VAL A 424 7.70 6.54 -4.59
N ILE A 425 7.23 6.77 -5.82
CA ILE A 425 8.10 6.93 -6.99
C ILE A 425 8.99 8.19 -6.92
N ASP A 426 8.62 9.19 -6.13
CA ASP A 426 9.51 10.34 -5.89
C ASP A 426 10.64 10.00 -4.91
N TRP A 427 10.40 9.04 -4.01
CA TRP A 427 11.34 8.59 -3.00
C TRP A 427 12.27 7.48 -3.49
N ASP A 428 11.70 6.48 -4.15
CA ASP A 428 12.34 5.25 -4.57
C ASP A 428 11.64 4.68 -5.81
N VAL A 429 12.27 4.88 -6.96
CA VAL A 429 11.75 4.43 -8.25
C VAL A 429 11.83 2.91 -8.35
N ASP A 430 12.95 2.32 -7.94
CA ASP A 430 13.17 0.88 -8.08
C ASP A 430 12.21 0.07 -7.18
N LEU A 431 11.92 0.56 -5.95
CA LEU A 431 10.88 -0.02 -5.09
C LEU A 431 9.50 0.04 -5.74
N THR A 432 9.18 1.17 -6.37
CA THR A 432 7.91 1.36 -7.08
C THR A 432 7.77 0.35 -8.22
N LEU A 433 8.82 0.17 -9.02
CA LEU A 433 8.82 -0.78 -10.13
C LEU A 433 8.74 -2.23 -9.64
N ASP A 434 9.41 -2.58 -8.54
CA ASP A 434 9.30 -3.91 -7.92
C ASP A 434 7.86 -4.22 -7.49
N ILE A 435 7.15 -3.24 -6.91
CA ILE A 435 5.74 -3.40 -6.52
C ILE A 435 4.84 -3.54 -7.75
N VAL A 436 5.01 -2.70 -8.78
CA VAL A 436 4.25 -2.80 -10.04
C VAL A 436 4.43 -4.18 -10.66
N LYS A 437 5.68 -4.68 -10.74
CA LYS A 437 6.00 -6.02 -11.24
C LYS A 437 5.30 -7.10 -10.41
N SER A 438 5.28 -6.97 -9.08
CA SER A 438 4.60 -7.91 -8.18
C SER A 438 3.07 -7.94 -8.37
N TRP A 439 2.44 -6.84 -8.75
CA TRP A 439 1.01 -6.83 -9.08
C TRP A 439 0.73 -7.53 -10.41
N PHE A 440 1.53 -7.24 -11.44
CA PHE A 440 1.34 -7.86 -12.75
C PHE A 440 1.71 -9.35 -12.78
N SER A 441 2.49 -9.86 -11.81
CA SER A 441 2.74 -11.31 -11.67
C SER A 441 1.54 -12.10 -11.16
N LEU A 442 0.52 -11.44 -10.61
CA LEU A 442 -0.73 -12.08 -10.18
C LEU A 442 -1.73 -12.28 -11.33
N MET A 443 -1.43 -11.71 -12.50
CA MET A 443 -2.34 -11.71 -13.63
C MET A 443 -2.52 -13.11 -14.20
N ASP A 444 -3.75 -13.48 -14.50
CA ASP A 444 -4.04 -14.75 -15.15
C ASP A 444 -3.77 -14.73 -16.68
N GLU A 445 -4.09 -15.83 -17.34
CA GLU A 445 -3.88 -15.99 -18.78
C GLU A 445 -4.77 -15.08 -19.64
N ASP A 446 -5.93 -14.67 -19.12
CA ASP A 446 -6.89 -13.80 -19.81
C ASP A 446 -6.52 -12.32 -19.67
N GLY A 447 -5.79 -11.95 -18.62
CA GLY A 447 -5.40 -10.58 -18.32
C GLY A 447 -6.07 -9.98 -17.09
N TRP A 448 -6.77 -10.79 -16.29
CA TRP A 448 -7.42 -10.36 -15.07
C TRP A 448 -6.46 -10.32 -13.90
N ILE A 449 -6.62 -9.31 -13.03
CA ILE A 449 -5.98 -9.20 -11.72
C ILE A 449 -7.09 -8.97 -10.70
N GLY A 450 -7.15 -9.79 -9.64
CA GLY A 450 -8.13 -9.61 -8.57
C GLY A 450 -8.03 -8.23 -7.91
N ARG A 451 -9.17 -7.57 -7.69
CA ARG A 451 -9.23 -6.21 -7.11
C ARG A 451 -8.68 -6.14 -5.68
N GLU A 452 -8.85 -7.23 -4.92
CA GLU A 452 -8.48 -7.31 -3.52
C GLU A 452 -7.73 -8.62 -3.27
N GLN A 453 -6.49 -8.52 -2.80
CA GLN A 453 -5.55 -9.64 -2.73
C GLN A 453 -5.52 -10.24 -1.33
N ILE A 454 -6.38 -11.23 -1.11
CA ILE A 454 -6.57 -11.90 0.19
C ILE A 454 -5.82 -13.23 0.16
N LEU A 455 -4.50 -13.18 0.40
CA LEU A 455 -3.61 -14.33 0.28
C LEU A 455 -3.43 -15.04 1.64
N GLY A 456 -3.95 -16.27 1.75
CA GLY A 456 -3.80 -17.13 2.91
C GLY A 456 -4.75 -16.83 4.08
N ALA A 457 -4.69 -17.70 5.11
CA ALA A 457 -5.63 -17.67 6.24
C ALA A 457 -5.48 -16.42 7.12
N GLU A 458 -4.26 -15.91 7.32
CA GLU A 458 -4.01 -14.69 8.10
C GLU A 458 -4.75 -13.49 7.47
N ALA A 459 -4.63 -13.28 6.15
CA ALA A 459 -5.34 -12.22 5.45
C ALA A 459 -6.87 -12.44 5.47
N ARG A 460 -7.33 -13.68 5.21
CA ARG A 460 -8.76 -14.03 5.26
C ARG A 460 -9.40 -13.78 6.62
N SER A 461 -8.64 -13.87 7.71
CA SER A 461 -9.15 -13.62 9.08
C SER A 461 -9.63 -12.18 9.31
N LYS A 462 -9.17 -11.22 8.49
CA LYS A 462 -9.55 -9.81 8.55
C LYS A 462 -10.63 -9.44 7.52
N VAL A 463 -11.20 -10.40 6.80
CA VAL A 463 -12.20 -10.16 5.75
C VAL A 463 -13.46 -11.01 5.98
N PRO A 464 -14.66 -10.41 6.06
CA PRO A 464 -15.91 -11.16 6.12
C PRO A 464 -16.05 -12.16 4.95
N PRO A 465 -16.55 -13.39 5.17
CA PRO A 465 -16.60 -14.45 4.15
C PRO A 465 -17.24 -14.06 2.81
N GLU A 466 -18.22 -13.16 2.82
CA GLU A 466 -18.95 -12.64 1.68
C GLU A 466 -18.08 -11.78 0.74
N PHE A 467 -17.00 -11.16 1.25
CA PHE A 467 -16.07 -10.32 0.46
C PHE A 467 -14.80 -11.07 0.06
N GLN A 468 -14.62 -12.33 0.49
CA GLN A 468 -13.40 -13.08 0.20
C GLN A 468 -13.31 -13.57 -1.25
N VAL A 469 -14.45 -13.84 -1.89
CA VAL A 469 -14.49 -14.42 -3.25
C VAL A 469 -14.21 -13.33 -4.29
N GLN A 470 -13.23 -13.59 -5.14
CA GLN A 470 -12.91 -12.76 -6.31
C GLN A 470 -13.54 -13.35 -7.59
N TYR A 471 -13.90 -12.49 -8.54
CA TYR A 471 -14.59 -12.87 -9.77
C TYR A 471 -13.83 -12.37 -11.01
N PRO A 472 -13.38 -13.23 -11.94
CA PRO A 472 -12.54 -12.83 -13.07
C PRO A 472 -13.12 -11.88 -14.11
N HIS A 473 -14.43 -11.60 -14.05
CA HIS A 473 -15.11 -10.63 -14.91
C HIS A 473 -15.31 -9.27 -14.22
N TYR A 474 -14.93 -9.14 -12.94
CA TYR A 474 -14.99 -7.91 -12.18
C TYR A 474 -13.67 -7.14 -12.31
N ALA A 475 -13.76 -5.95 -12.90
CA ALA A 475 -12.66 -5.02 -13.04
C ALA A 475 -12.53 -4.05 -11.86
N ASN A 476 -11.47 -3.25 -11.88
CA ASN A 476 -11.24 -2.16 -10.94
C ASN A 476 -10.41 -1.05 -11.64
N PRO A 477 -10.49 0.23 -11.21
CA PRO A 477 -9.77 1.30 -11.88
C PRO A 477 -8.27 1.01 -12.05
N PRO A 478 -7.74 1.22 -13.27
CA PRO A 478 -6.39 0.82 -13.67
C PRO A 478 -5.32 1.84 -13.24
N THR A 479 -5.32 2.23 -11.96
CA THR A 479 -4.52 3.34 -11.44
C THR A 479 -3.01 3.11 -11.54
N LEU A 480 -2.54 1.85 -11.63
CA LEU A 480 -1.13 1.53 -11.89
C LEU A 480 -0.59 2.16 -13.18
N PHE A 481 -1.45 2.42 -14.18
CA PHE A 481 -1.04 3.10 -15.42
C PHE A 481 -0.65 4.57 -15.20
N MET A 482 -1.13 5.21 -14.13
CA MET A 482 -0.70 6.55 -13.71
C MET A 482 0.76 6.52 -13.21
N VAL A 483 1.14 5.46 -12.50
CA VAL A 483 2.50 5.27 -11.98
C VAL A 483 3.48 5.06 -13.12
N LEU A 484 3.11 4.26 -14.12
CA LEU A 484 3.91 4.05 -15.33
C LEU A 484 4.08 5.34 -16.14
N THR A 485 3.03 6.16 -16.19
CA THR A 485 3.10 7.50 -16.78
C THR A 485 4.11 8.40 -16.02
N ALA A 486 4.03 8.43 -14.68
CA ALA A 486 4.97 9.19 -13.86
C ALA A 486 6.42 8.69 -13.99
N PHE A 487 6.61 7.38 -14.19
CA PHE A 487 7.92 6.79 -14.47
C PHE A 487 8.49 7.29 -15.81
N LEU A 488 7.67 7.28 -16.87
CA LEU A 488 8.07 7.84 -18.18
C LEU A 488 8.40 9.33 -18.09
N ASP A 489 7.60 10.11 -17.37
CA ASP A 489 7.86 11.55 -17.18
C ASP A 489 9.23 11.79 -16.53
N LYS A 490 9.59 11.00 -15.51
CA LYS A 490 10.93 11.06 -14.88
C LYS A 490 12.04 10.67 -15.85
N LEU A 491 11.81 9.65 -16.68
CA LEU A 491 12.77 9.20 -17.69
C LEU A 491 13.01 10.25 -18.78
N ASP A 492 11.97 10.99 -19.17
CA ASP A 492 12.05 12.05 -20.17
C ASP A 492 12.79 13.29 -19.65
N VAL A 493 12.53 13.69 -18.39
CA VAL A 493 13.28 14.79 -17.74
C VAL A 493 14.76 14.44 -17.63
N ASP A 494 15.10 13.22 -17.20
CA ASP A 494 16.49 12.77 -17.08
C ASP A 494 17.20 12.81 -18.45
N SER A 495 16.51 12.47 -19.54
CA SER A 495 17.05 12.55 -20.90
C SER A 495 17.38 13.97 -21.38
N GLN A 496 16.72 15.00 -20.82
CA GLN A 496 16.89 16.40 -21.23
C GLN A 496 17.93 17.17 -20.38
N THR A 497 18.30 16.67 -19.20
CA THR A 497 19.01 17.47 -18.17
C THR A 497 20.50 17.13 -18.01
N TYR A 498 21.08 16.20 -18.81
CA TYR A 498 22.52 15.90 -18.71
C TYR A 498 23.42 16.92 -19.44
N SER A 499 23.63 18.08 -18.81
CA SER A 499 24.97 18.61 -18.61
C SER A 499 25.23 18.74 -17.11
N SER A 500 25.96 17.77 -16.54
CA SER A 500 26.74 17.89 -15.30
C SER A 500 26.18 18.81 -14.19
N SER A 501 25.42 18.26 -13.23
CA SER A 501 25.57 18.46 -11.76
C SER A 501 24.28 18.28 -10.95
N GLU A 502 23.73 17.06 -10.86
CA GLU A 502 22.74 16.73 -9.81
C GLU A 502 22.75 15.24 -9.34
N GLN A 503 23.71 14.43 -9.79
CA GLN A 503 23.91 13.04 -9.33
C GLN A 503 24.72 12.93 -8.02
N LYS A 504 24.42 13.75 -7.01
CA LYS A 504 25.08 13.60 -5.70
C LYS A 504 24.16 13.55 -4.48
N ILE A 505 22.84 13.48 -4.65
CA ILE A 505 21.95 13.36 -3.50
C ILE A 505 20.85 12.27 -3.59
N LEU A 506 20.96 11.38 -4.57
CA LEU A 506 20.29 10.07 -4.51
C LEU A 506 21.31 8.98 -4.80
N GLY A 507 21.58 8.16 -3.78
CA GLY A 507 22.44 6.98 -3.90
C GLY A 507 21.89 6.07 -4.98
N ALA A 508 22.76 5.50 -5.81
CA ALA A 508 22.38 4.75 -7.01
C ALA A 508 21.27 3.70 -6.78
N GLU A 509 21.08 3.21 -5.55
CA GLU A 509 20.15 2.15 -5.15
C GLU A 509 18.65 2.50 -5.23
N TYR A 510 18.27 3.78 -5.30
CA TYR A 510 16.87 4.22 -5.34
C TYR A 510 16.39 4.57 -6.76
N THR A 511 17.32 4.71 -7.70
CA THR A 511 17.09 5.20 -9.06
C THR A 511 17.92 4.45 -10.11
N ARG A 512 18.28 3.19 -9.85
CA ARG A 512 19.11 2.37 -10.75
C ARG A 512 18.50 2.30 -12.15
N HIS A 513 17.19 2.12 -12.26
CA HIS A 513 16.53 2.12 -13.57
C HIS A 513 16.60 3.49 -14.28
N LEU A 514 16.50 4.61 -13.55
CA LEU A 514 16.67 5.95 -14.16
C LEU A 514 18.12 6.21 -14.58
N SER A 515 19.09 5.68 -13.84
CA SER A 515 20.53 5.86 -14.15
C SER A 515 20.96 5.23 -15.49
N SER A 516 20.12 4.37 -16.08
CA SER A 516 20.34 3.76 -17.39
C SER A 516 19.03 3.73 -18.18
N ARG A 517 18.89 4.63 -19.17
CA ARG A 517 17.73 4.63 -20.08
C ARG A 517 17.51 3.26 -20.74
N LEU A 518 18.58 2.53 -21.07
CA LEU A 518 18.46 1.18 -21.62
C LEU A 518 17.83 0.20 -20.62
N ALA A 519 18.21 0.26 -19.34
CA ALA A 519 17.61 -0.59 -18.30
C ALA A 519 16.13 -0.23 -18.05
N ALA A 520 15.79 1.07 -18.02
CA ALA A 520 14.40 1.53 -17.92
C ALA A 520 13.53 1.02 -19.08
N LEU A 521 14.03 1.13 -20.31
CA LEU A 521 13.32 0.63 -21.50
C LEU A 521 13.21 -0.88 -21.50
N GLU A 522 14.22 -1.61 -21.02
CA GLU A 522 14.15 -3.08 -20.94
C GLU A 522 13.17 -3.57 -19.87
N TYR A 523 13.08 -2.88 -18.73
CA TYR A 523 12.02 -3.10 -17.75
C TYR A 523 10.63 -2.94 -18.39
N LEU A 524 10.41 -1.82 -19.10
CA LEU A 524 9.14 -1.58 -19.79
C LEU A 524 8.88 -2.63 -20.88
N ARG A 525 9.89 -3.05 -21.63
CA ARG A 525 9.77 -4.07 -22.67
C ARG A 525 9.34 -5.42 -22.09
N THR A 526 9.83 -5.77 -20.90
CA THR A 526 9.42 -6.98 -20.18
C THR A 526 7.98 -6.88 -19.68
N LEU A 527 7.57 -5.71 -19.18
CA LEU A 527 6.23 -5.49 -18.65
C LEU A 527 5.16 -5.30 -19.73
N TYR A 528 5.52 -4.75 -20.89
CA TYR A 528 4.61 -4.31 -21.94
C TYR A 528 3.62 -5.39 -22.45
N PRO A 529 4.01 -6.66 -22.68
CA PRO A 529 3.05 -7.71 -23.04
C PRO A 529 1.97 -7.94 -21.98
N LEU A 530 2.32 -7.78 -20.71
CA LEU A 530 1.39 -7.90 -19.58
C LEU A 530 0.42 -6.70 -19.56
N LEU A 531 0.92 -5.49 -19.80
CA LEU A 531 0.09 -4.27 -19.89
C LEU A 531 -0.93 -4.37 -21.04
N LYS A 532 -0.49 -4.81 -22.23
CA LYS A 532 -1.37 -5.02 -23.38
C LYS A 532 -2.45 -6.05 -23.05
N ARG A 533 -2.08 -7.18 -22.44
CA ARG A 533 -3.04 -8.23 -22.07
C ARG A 533 -4.10 -7.69 -21.13
N HIS A 534 -3.69 -6.99 -20.07
CA HIS A 534 -4.62 -6.37 -19.13
C HIS A 534 -5.53 -5.34 -19.79
N TYR A 535 -4.98 -4.49 -20.67
CA TYR A 535 -5.75 -3.51 -21.44
C TYR A 535 -6.81 -4.15 -22.33
N PHE A 536 -6.46 -5.18 -23.10
CA PHE A 536 -7.40 -5.86 -23.99
C PHE A 536 -8.42 -6.71 -23.23
N TRP A 537 -8.04 -7.28 -22.08
CA TRP A 537 -8.97 -7.90 -21.14
C TRP A 537 -10.02 -6.91 -20.67
N PHE A 538 -9.59 -5.72 -20.25
CA PHE A 538 -10.47 -4.66 -19.77
C PHE A 538 -11.41 -4.20 -20.90
N ARG A 539 -10.86 -3.91 -22.09
CA ARG A 539 -11.63 -3.54 -23.29
C ARG A 539 -12.74 -4.55 -23.61
N LYS A 540 -12.41 -5.84 -23.52
CA LYS A 540 -13.32 -6.93 -23.85
C LYS A 540 -14.41 -7.08 -22.79
N THR A 541 -14.01 -7.26 -21.53
CA THR A 541 -14.92 -7.64 -20.44
C THR A 541 -15.81 -6.51 -19.97
N GLN A 542 -15.36 -5.25 -20.11
CA GLN A 542 -16.12 -4.08 -19.69
C GLN A 542 -16.79 -3.34 -20.85
N SER A 543 -16.90 -3.99 -22.03
CA SER A 543 -17.55 -3.38 -23.19
C SER A 543 -19.03 -3.05 -22.92
N GLY A 544 -19.48 -1.90 -23.41
CA GLY A 544 -20.86 -1.43 -23.35
C GLY A 544 -21.55 -1.57 -24.70
N ASP A 545 -22.87 -1.72 -24.68
CA ASP A 545 -23.66 -1.88 -25.90
C ASP A 545 -24.11 -0.52 -26.46
N ILE A 546 -23.66 -0.22 -27.67
CA ILE A 546 -24.08 0.96 -28.43
C ILE A 546 -25.13 0.58 -29.48
N LYS A 547 -25.04 -0.62 -30.06
CA LYS A 547 -25.69 -0.96 -31.34
C LYS A 547 -27.15 -1.37 -31.18
N SER A 548 -27.53 -1.85 -30.00
CA SER A 548 -28.90 -2.27 -29.73
C SER A 548 -29.84 -1.11 -29.42
N TYR A 549 -29.30 0.11 -29.25
CA TYR A 549 -30.05 1.30 -28.84
C TYR A 549 -29.81 2.47 -29.80
N ASP A 550 -30.71 3.46 -29.80
CA ASP A 550 -30.59 4.65 -30.67
C ASP A 550 -29.54 5.63 -30.13
N ARG A 551 -28.25 5.28 -30.32
CA ARG A 551 -27.09 6.07 -29.90
C ARG A 551 -26.27 6.52 -31.09
N GLU A 552 -26.05 7.83 -31.18
CA GLU A 552 -25.09 8.41 -32.11
C GLU A 552 -23.72 8.55 -31.43
N ALA A 553 -22.70 7.92 -32.00
CA ALA A 553 -21.34 7.98 -31.48
C ALA A 553 -20.32 7.90 -32.61
N PHE A 554 -19.19 8.60 -32.46
CA PHE A 554 -18.07 8.54 -33.40
C PHE A 554 -17.59 7.11 -33.65
N SER A 555 -17.50 6.28 -32.60
CA SER A 555 -17.16 4.86 -32.70
C SER A 555 -18.25 3.96 -32.13
N THR A 556 -18.65 2.95 -32.88
CA THR A 556 -19.58 1.90 -32.43
C THR A 556 -18.93 0.81 -31.58
N LYS A 557 -17.67 1.00 -31.15
CA LYS A 557 -16.90 0.05 -30.33
C LYS A 557 -16.43 0.63 -29.00
N GLU A 558 -16.37 1.95 -28.87
CA GLU A 558 -15.77 2.61 -27.70
C GLU A 558 -16.84 3.11 -26.73
N ALA A 559 -17.49 2.19 -26.05
CA ALA A 559 -18.32 2.49 -24.89
C ALA A 559 -18.16 1.37 -23.87
N TYR A 560 -18.32 1.71 -22.59
CA TYR A 560 -17.93 0.82 -21.51
C TYR A 560 -18.93 0.83 -20.37
N ARG A 561 -19.13 -0.34 -19.75
CA ARG A 561 -20.03 -0.54 -18.62
C ARG A 561 -19.36 -1.40 -17.54
N TRP A 562 -19.37 -0.92 -16.29
CA TRP A 562 -18.94 -1.71 -15.14
C TRP A 562 -19.80 -2.96 -14.99
N ARG A 563 -19.14 -4.12 -14.90
CA ARG A 563 -19.77 -5.40 -14.52
C ARG A 563 -19.84 -5.55 -13.00
N GLY A 564 -20.76 -6.38 -12.52
CA GLY A 564 -20.92 -6.70 -11.10
C GLY A 564 -21.72 -5.69 -10.29
N ARG A 565 -22.48 -4.80 -10.96
CA ARG A 565 -23.30 -3.83 -10.24
C ARG A 565 -24.55 -4.46 -9.63
N THR A 566 -24.98 -3.88 -8.52
CA THR A 566 -26.27 -4.15 -7.88
C THR A 566 -27.12 -2.87 -7.91
N PRO A 567 -28.37 -2.90 -7.46
CA PRO A 567 -29.16 -1.67 -7.33
C PRO A 567 -28.53 -0.67 -6.35
N GLN A 568 -27.83 -1.13 -5.31
CA GLN A 568 -27.25 -0.25 -4.30
C GLN A 568 -25.79 0.13 -4.56
N HIS A 569 -25.02 -0.74 -5.23
CA HIS A 569 -23.56 -0.60 -5.30
C HIS A 569 -22.93 -0.98 -6.63
N ILE A 570 -21.82 -0.31 -7.00
CA ILE A 570 -20.88 -0.70 -8.06
C ILE A 570 -19.46 -0.81 -7.48
N LEU A 571 -19.18 -1.91 -6.76
CA LEU A 571 -17.89 -2.14 -6.08
C LEU A 571 -16.68 -2.19 -7.03
N THR A 572 -16.93 -2.57 -8.28
CA THR A 572 -15.92 -2.63 -9.35
C THR A 572 -15.45 -1.24 -9.77
N SER A 573 -16.28 -0.21 -9.62
CA SER A 573 -15.88 1.17 -9.95
C SER A 573 -14.92 1.79 -8.94
N GLY A 574 -14.84 1.26 -7.72
CA GLY A 574 -14.16 1.87 -6.58
C GLY A 574 -14.94 2.99 -5.90
N LEU A 575 -16.08 3.41 -6.46
CA LEU A 575 -17.00 4.40 -5.89
C LEU A 575 -18.32 3.73 -5.49
N ASP A 576 -18.22 2.83 -4.50
CA ASP A 576 -19.20 1.78 -4.16
C ASP A 576 -20.66 2.24 -4.18
N ASP A 577 -21.05 3.22 -3.38
CA ASP A 577 -22.45 3.67 -3.21
C ASP A 577 -22.79 4.94 -4.01
N TYR A 578 -21.91 5.42 -4.90
CA TYR A 578 -22.20 6.60 -5.71
C TYR A 578 -23.49 6.37 -6.52
N PRO A 579 -24.44 7.32 -6.56
CA PRO A 579 -25.72 7.13 -7.24
C PRO A 579 -25.53 6.95 -8.75
N ARG A 580 -26.15 5.88 -9.29
CA ARG A 580 -26.12 5.49 -10.71
C ARG A 580 -27.56 5.30 -11.21
N ALA A 581 -27.72 4.98 -12.49
CA ALA A 581 -29.03 4.70 -13.10
C ALA A 581 -29.87 3.71 -12.27
N GLN A 582 -31.16 4.01 -12.14
CA GLN A 582 -32.16 3.18 -11.45
C GLN A 582 -33.42 3.01 -12.31
N PRO A 583 -33.93 1.77 -12.47
CA PRO A 583 -33.28 0.51 -12.09
C PRO A 583 -31.97 0.26 -12.90
N PRO A 584 -31.10 -0.68 -12.46
CA PRO A 584 -29.97 -1.09 -13.28
C PRO A 584 -30.41 -1.65 -14.65
N HIS A 585 -29.67 -1.35 -15.71
CA HIS A 585 -29.99 -1.75 -17.08
C HIS A 585 -28.74 -2.25 -17.83
N PRO A 586 -28.82 -3.35 -18.64
CA PRO A 586 -27.69 -3.86 -19.43
C PRO A 586 -27.08 -2.84 -20.40
N GLY A 587 -27.93 -1.93 -20.90
CA GLY A 587 -27.56 -0.84 -21.80
C GLY A 587 -26.87 0.36 -21.16
N GLU A 588 -26.55 0.34 -19.86
CA GLU A 588 -25.82 1.44 -19.24
C GLU A 588 -24.43 1.67 -19.83
N LEU A 589 -23.98 2.92 -19.86
CA LEU A 589 -22.62 3.33 -20.17
C LEU A 589 -22.11 4.23 -19.05
N HIS A 590 -20.90 3.97 -18.57
CA HIS A 590 -20.33 4.64 -17.40
C HIS A 590 -19.22 5.62 -17.79
N VAL A 591 -19.37 6.90 -17.46
CA VAL A 591 -18.44 7.96 -17.91
C VAL A 591 -17.07 7.87 -17.25
N ASP A 592 -17.02 7.48 -15.98
CA ASP A 592 -15.77 7.23 -15.26
C ASP A 592 -14.99 6.07 -15.90
N LEU A 593 -15.69 5.04 -16.36
CA LEU A 593 -15.08 3.87 -16.98
C LEU A 593 -14.45 4.18 -18.34
N ILE A 594 -15.16 4.86 -19.24
CA ILE A 594 -14.58 5.30 -20.52
C ILE A 594 -13.42 6.27 -20.31
N SER A 595 -13.47 7.08 -19.24
CA SER A 595 -12.38 7.96 -18.84
C SER A 595 -11.14 7.17 -18.39
N TRP A 596 -11.32 6.12 -17.59
CA TRP A 596 -10.22 5.20 -17.25
C TRP A 596 -9.64 4.52 -18.48
N MET A 597 -10.48 4.11 -19.44
CA MET A 597 -10.03 3.53 -20.70
C MET A 597 -9.22 4.52 -21.54
N GLY A 598 -9.61 5.79 -21.57
CA GLY A 598 -8.82 6.84 -22.22
C GLY A 598 -7.44 7.01 -21.57
N LEU A 599 -7.38 7.06 -20.23
CA LEU A 599 -6.10 7.13 -19.50
C LEU A 599 -5.21 5.92 -19.76
N MET A 600 -5.75 4.69 -19.70
CA MET A 600 -5.00 3.47 -20.02
C MET A 600 -4.47 3.51 -21.44
N THR A 601 -5.32 3.87 -22.41
CA THR A 601 -4.96 3.91 -23.83
C THR A 601 -3.81 4.89 -24.07
N ARG A 602 -3.91 6.10 -23.49
CA ARG A 602 -2.85 7.12 -23.60
C ARG A 602 -1.55 6.64 -22.95
N SER A 603 -1.62 6.08 -21.75
CA SER A 603 -0.45 5.57 -21.02
C SER A 603 0.24 4.45 -21.82
N LEU A 604 -0.53 3.48 -22.33
CA LEU A 604 -0.01 2.39 -23.15
C LEU A 604 0.59 2.90 -24.47
N ARG A 605 -0.04 3.88 -25.12
CA ARG A 605 0.49 4.52 -26.33
C ARG A 605 1.84 5.20 -26.08
N ARG A 606 1.98 5.90 -24.95
CA ARG A 606 3.26 6.52 -24.55
C ARG A 606 4.35 5.48 -24.31
N ILE A 607 4.02 4.35 -23.69
CA ILE A 607 4.97 3.24 -23.50
C ILE A 607 5.36 2.64 -24.85
N ALA A 608 4.40 2.38 -25.74
CA ALA A 608 4.65 1.89 -27.10
C ALA A 608 5.61 2.82 -27.87
N ASP A 609 5.38 4.13 -27.80
CA ASP A 609 6.26 5.14 -28.41
C ASP A 609 7.67 5.11 -27.82
N ALA A 610 7.80 5.02 -26.50
CA ALA A 610 9.10 4.94 -25.83
C ALA A 610 9.88 3.65 -26.19
N LEU A 611 9.17 2.55 -26.48
CA LEU A 611 9.74 1.27 -26.87
C LEU A 611 10.01 1.13 -28.38
N GLY A 612 9.48 2.03 -29.21
CA GLY A 612 9.55 1.96 -30.67
C GLY A 612 8.56 0.96 -31.29
N GLU A 613 7.45 0.66 -30.60
CA GLU A 613 6.38 -0.21 -31.08
C GLU A 613 5.39 0.59 -31.96
N ASP A 614 5.84 0.97 -33.16
CA ASP A 614 5.13 1.93 -34.04
C ASP A 614 3.72 1.48 -34.45
N ASP A 615 3.52 0.18 -34.73
CA ASP A 615 2.22 -0.37 -35.12
C ASP A 615 1.21 -0.27 -33.96
N ASP A 616 1.64 -0.66 -32.75
CA ASP A 616 0.82 -0.55 -31.53
C ASP A 616 0.50 0.91 -31.21
N LYS A 617 1.49 1.81 -31.34
CA LYS A 617 1.29 3.24 -31.13
C LYS A 617 0.20 3.79 -32.05
N ALA A 618 0.24 3.45 -33.34
CA ALA A 618 -0.75 3.90 -34.31
C ALA A 618 -2.15 3.33 -34.04
N GLU A 619 -2.24 2.07 -33.62
CA GLU A 619 -3.51 1.45 -33.22
C GLU A 619 -4.10 2.14 -31.97
N LEU A 620 -3.27 2.35 -30.95
CA LEU A 620 -3.68 2.99 -29.70
C LEU A 620 -4.05 4.47 -29.91
N GLU A 621 -3.46 5.16 -30.87
CA GLU A 621 -3.84 6.53 -31.24
C GLU A 621 -5.26 6.59 -31.85
N GLN A 622 -5.64 5.59 -32.66
CA GLN A 622 -7.00 5.48 -33.19
C GLN A 622 -8.01 5.21 -32.08
N TYR A 623 -7.66 4.32 -31.14
CA TYR A 623 -8.46 4.04 -29.95
C TYR A 623 -8.61 5.25 -29.04
N GLU A 624 -7.54 5.98 -28.76
CA GLU A 624 -7.57 7.20 -27.94
C GLU A 624 -8.48 8.25 -28.59
N THR A 625 -8.33 8.47 -29.91
CA THR A 625 -9.18 9.41 -30.67
C THR A 625 -10.66 9.04 -30.56
N ALA A 626 -10.99 7.77 -30.78
CA ALA A 626 -12.36 7.29 -30.72
C ALA A 626 -12.97 7.40 -29.30
N ILE A 627 -12.19 7.10 -28.26
CA ILE A 627 -12.60 7.26 -26.86
C ILE A 627 -12.87 8.72 -26.53
N LEU A 628 -11.97 9.64 -26.91
CA LEU A 628 -12.13 11.08 -26.62
C LEU A 628 -13.39 11.66 -27.27
N HIS A 629 -13.68 11.30 -28.52
CA HIS A 629 -14.92 11.71 -29.18
C HIS A 629 -16.16 11.10 -28.51
N ASN A 630 -16.12 9.81 -28.18
CA ASN A 630 -17.25 9.13 -27.55
C ASN A 630 -17.53 9.61 -26.11
N ILE A 631 -16.54 10.13 -25.38
CA ILE A 631 -16.79 10.82 -24.10
C ILE A 631 -17.75 11.99 -24.31
N ASP A 632 -17.54 12.80 -25.36
CA ASP A 632 -18.43 13.92 -25.66
C ASP A 632 -19.77 13.44 -26.24
N ASP A 633 -19.75 12.53 -27.22
CA ASP A 633 -20.95 12.09 -27.94
C ASP A 633 -21.94 11.33 -27.03
N LEU A 634 -21.43 10.49 -26.12
CA LEU A 634 -22.27 9.57 -25.32
C LEU A 634 -22.55 10.06 -23.90
N HIS A 635 -21.76 11.01 -23.38
CA HIS A 635 -21.83 11.36 -21.96
C HIS A 635 -22.02 12.85 -21.69
N TRP A 636 -21.87 13.75 -22.66
CA TRP A 636 -22.09 15.18 -22.41
C TRP A 636 -23.57 15.57 -22.49
N ASP A 637 -24.14 16.02 -21.38
CA ASP A 637 -25.49 16.58 -21.37
C ASP A 637 -25.48 18.11 -21.56
N ASN A 638 -26.08 18.58 -22.66
CA ASN A 638 -26.11 20.01 -22.97
C ASN A 638 -26.99 20.84 -22.04
N LYS A 639 -27.98 20.24 -21.38
CA LYS A 639 -28.91 20.95 -20.48
C LYS A 639 -28.37 21.00 -19.06
N ALA A 640 -27.76 19.92 -18.59
CA ALA A 640 -27.11 19.83 -17.28
C ALA A 640 -25.70 20.45 -17.28
N GLU A 641 -25.13 20.71 -18.46
CA GLU A 641 -23.77 21.25 -18.68
C GLU A 641 -22.71 20.42 -17.94
N THR A 642 -22.82 19.11 -18.01
CA THR A 642 -21.93 18.19 -17.29
C THR A 642 -21.86 16.84 -17.98
N TYR A 643 -20.85 16.03 -17.63
CA TYR A 643 -20.80 14.65 -18.08
C TYR A 643 -21.63 13.74 -17.16
N CYS A 644 -22.30 12.76 -17.76
CA CYS A 644 -23.26 11.90 -17.09
C CYS A 644 -23.06 10.45 -17.52
N ASP A 645 -23.45 9.51 -16.66
CA ASP A 645 -23.69 8.15 -17.14
C ASP A 645 -24.87 8.15 -18.12
N ALA A 646 -24.91 7.18 -19.02
CA ALA A 646 -26.05 6.98 -19.91
C ALA A 646 -26.75 5.66 -19.59
N THR A 647 -28.06 5.62 -19.74
CA THR A 647 -28.88 4.41 -19.60
C THR A 647 -29.97 4.38 -20.66
N ILE A 648 -30.83 3.38 -20.61
CA ILE A 648 -32.01 3.22 -21.47
C ILE A 648 -33.25 3.40 -20.61
N ASP A 649 -34.22 4.17 -21.09
CA ASP A 649 -35.49 4.38 -20.42
C ASP A 649 -36.57 3.37 -20.85
N ASP A 650 -37.75 3.46 -20.24
CA ASP A 650 -38.89 2.58 -20.54
C ASP A 650 -39.39 2.66 -22.01
N TYR A 651 -38.94 3.65 -22.78
CA TYR A 651 -39.25 3.85 -24.20
C TYR A 651 -38.14 3.35 -25.13
N GLU A 652 -37.14 2.65 -24.59
CA GLU A 652 -35.94 2.20 -25.31
C GLU A 652 -35.06 3.35 -25.83
N GLU A 653 -35.22 4.57 -25.29
CA GLU A 653 -34.41 5.74 -25.65
C GLU A 653 -33.18 5.86 -24.75
N SER A 654 -32.06 6.32 -25.32
CA SER A 654 -30.85 6.59 -24.55
C SER A 654 -30.99 7.91 -23.78
N VAL A 655 -30.85 7.88 -22.46
CA VAL A 655 -30.99 9.05 -21.58
C VAL A 655 -29.78 9.21 -20.66
N HIS A 656 -29.49 10.46 -20.27
CA HIS A 656 -28.43 10.76 -19.32
C HIS A 656 -28.91 10.73 -17.86
N VAL A 657 -28.08 10.15 -16.99
CA VAL A 657 -28.26 10.12 -15.55
C VAL A 657 -27.18 10.99 -14.90
N CYS A 658 -27.55 12.23 -14.58
CA CYS A 658 -26.62 13.27 -14.20
C CYS A 658 -26.59 13.49 -12.68
N HIS A 659 -26.03 12.54 -11.94
CA HIS A 659 -25.66 12.77 -10.54
C HIS A 659 -24.33 13.52 -10.49
N LYS A 660 -24.39 14.84 -10.27
CA LYS A 660 -23.20 15.71 -10.28
C LYS A 660 -22.25 15.34 -9.14
N GLY A 661 -21.00 15.06 -9.45
CA GLY A 661 -20.00 14.62 -8.47
C GLY A 661 -18.67 14.28 -9.13
N TYR A 662 -17.85 13.46 -8.47
CA TYR A 662 -16.57 13.00 -9.02
C TYR A 662 -16.72 12.38 -10.41
N ILE A 663 -17.74 11.54 -10.63
CA ILE A 663 -18.01 10.90 -11.93
C ILE A 663 -18.31 11.91 -13.03
N SER A 664 -19.02 13.00 -12.73
CA SER A 664 -19.32 14.03 -13.75
C SER A 664 -18.13 14.85 -14.21
N ILE A 665 -17.03 14.84 -13.43
CA ILE A 665 -15.79 15.54 -13.76
C ILE A 665 -14.66 14.57 -14.10
N PHE A 666 -14.94 13.27 -14.24
CA PHE A 666 -13.91 12.25 -14.45
C PHE A 666 -13.03 12.48 -15.68
N PRO A 667 -13.57 12.89 -16.86
CA PRO A 667 -12.73 13.23 -18.01
C PRO A 667 -11.70 14.32 -17.69
N PHE A 668 -12.05 15.27 -16.82
CA PHE A 668 -11.10 16.27 -16.31
C PHE A 668 -10.10 15.65 -15.34
N LEU A 669 -10.55 14.88 -14.34
CA LEU A 669 -9.68 14.28 -13.31
C LEU A 669 -8.54 13.43 -13.89
N VAL A 670 -8.80 12.68 -14.95
CA VAL A 670 -7.79 11.84 -15.63
C VAL A 670 -7.05 12.54 -16.78
N GLY A 671 -7.25 13.85 -16.94
CA GLY A 671 -6.53 14.69 -17.90
C GLY A 671 -6.93 14.47 -19.35
N LEU A 672 -8.14 13.97 -19.62
CA LEU A 672 -8.66 13.78 -20.99
C LEU A 672 -9.32 15.04 -21.55
N LEU A 673 -9.59 16.05 -20.72
CA LEU A 673 -10.21 17.31 -21.11
C LEU A 673 -9.14 18.40 -21.38
N PRO A 674 -8.85 18.77 -22.64
CA PRO A 674 -7.81 19.73 -22.95
C PRO A 674 -8.17 21.16 -22.52
N ALA A 675 -7.16 22.00 -22.31
CA ALA A 675 -7.29 23.38 -21.81
C ALA A 675 -8.11 24.32 -22.72
N ASP A 676 -8.26 23.98 -24.00
CA ASP A 676 -9.03 24.70 -25.00
C ASP A 676 -10.41 24.06 -25.30
N SER A 677 -10.78 22.99 -24.59
CA SER A 677 -12.08 22.35 -24.74
C SER A 677 -13.22 23.34 -24.46
N PRO A 678 -14.27 23.38 -25.30
CA PRO A 678 -15.44 24.22 -25.04
C PRO A 678 -16.20 23.81 -23.76
N LYS A 679 -15.99 22.59 -23.24
CA LYS A 679 -16.67 22.05 -22.05
C LYS A 679 -15.93 22.38 -20.75
N LEU A 680 -14.66 22.77 -20.83
CA LEU A 680 -13.84 23.04 -19.64
C LEU A 680 -14.41 24.16 -18.75
N GLY A 681 -14.99 25.19 -19.36
CA GLY A 681 -15.65 26.28 -18.62
C GLY A 681 -16.71 25.76 -17.63
N ALA A 682 -17.65 24.96 -18.14
CA ALA A 682 -18.75 24.38 -17.37
C ALA A 682 -18.26 23.37 -16.32
N VAL A 683 -17.25 22.54 -16.63
CA VAL A 683 -16.64 21.64 -15.65
C VAL A 683 -16.01 22.43 -14.49
N LEU A 684 -15.31 23.53 -14.78
CA LEU A 684 -14.76 24.39 -13.74
C LEU A 684 -15.84 25.18 -12.98
N ASP A 685 -17.00 25.45 -13.58
CA ASP A 685 -18.18 26.00 -12.91
C ASP A 685 -18.72 25.02 -11.88
N LEU A 686 -18.92 23.76 -12.27
CA LEU A 686 -19.35 22.70 -11.38
C LEU A 686 -18.38 22.50 -10.19
N ILE A 687 -17.07 22.43 -10.47
CA ILE A 687 -16.07 22.22 -9.42
C ILE A 687 -16.05 23.39 -8.43
N ALA A 688 -16.19 24.63 -8.90
CA ALA A 688 -16.05 25.83 -8.07
C ALA A 688 -17.31 26.22 -7.30
N ASP A 689 -18.45 25.57 -7.55
CA ASP A 689 -19.73 25.92 -6.94
C ASP A 689 -19.87 25.35 -5.51
N PRO A 690 -20.04 26.20 -4.47
CA PRO A 690 -20.22 25.76 -3.08
C PRO A 690 -21.52 24.99 -2.81
N GLU A 691 -22.54 25.16 -3.64
CA GLU A 691 -23.80 24.41 -3.56
C GLU A 691 -23.75 23.10 -4.38
N GLU A 692 -22.63 22.85 -5.07
CA GLU A 692 -22.35 21.59 -5.76
C GLU A 692 -21.13 20.91 -5.10
N LEU A 693 -19.94 21.00 -5.70
CA LEU A 693 -18.77 20.21 -5.30
C LEU A 693 -17.83 20.94 -4.32
N TRP A 694 -17.80 22.26 -4.32
CA TRP A 694 -16.78 23.00 -3.57
C TRP A 694 -17.08 23.09 -2.07
N SER A 695 -16.13 22.72 -1.22
CA SER A 695 -16.19 23.00 0.22
C SER A 695 -14.91 23.66 0.73
N GLU A 696 -14.97 24.20 1.95
CA GLU A 696 -13.78 24.73 2.66
C GLU A 696 -12.77 23.62 3.03
N HIS A 697 -13.14 22.36 2.84
CA HIS A 697 -12.35 21.19 3.22
C HIS A 697 -11.81 20.37 2.03
N GLY A 698 -12.22 20.71 0.81
CA GLY A 698 -11.94 19.95 -0.42
C GLY A 698 -13.18 19.76 -1.31
N LEU A 699 -13.06 18.99 -2.38
CA LEU A 699 -14.16 18.67 -3.27
C LEU A 699 -15.00 17.52 -2.71
N ARG A 700 -16.32 17.71 -2.63
CA ARG A 700 -17.30 16.69 -2.26
C ARG A 700 -17.36 15.59 -3.32
N SER A 701 -17.52 14.35 -2.88
CA SER A 701 -17.73 13.21 -3.80
C SER A 701 -19.00 13.34 -4.63
N LEU A 702 -20.08 13.81 -4.01
CA LEU A 702 -21.37 14.06 -4.64
C LEU A 702 -21.78 15.51 -4.36
N SER A 703 -22.47 16.12 -5.32
CA SER A 703 -23.04 17.45 -5.19
C SER A 703 -23.92 17.56 -3.96
N LYS A 704 -23.75 18.66 -3.22
CA LYS A 704 -24.61 19.04 -2.10
C LYS A 704 -26.08 19.24 -2.51
N SER A 705 -26.33 19.53 -3.78
CA SER A 705 -27.67 19.70 -4.35
C SER A 705 -28.29 18.40 -4.89
N ASP A 706 -27.54 17.29 -4.93
CA ASP A 706 -28.06 15.99 -5.35
C ASP A 706 -29.00 15.41 -4.28
N GLU A 707 -30.07 14.73 -4.70
CA GLU A 707 -31.05 14.15 -3.77
C GLU A 707 -30.48 13.03 -2.89
N PHE A 708 -29.39 12.40 -3.32
CA PHE A 708 -28.70 11.35 -2.58
C PHE A 708 -27.59 11.87 -1.65
N TYR A 709 -27.33 13.18 -1.62
CA TYR A 709 -26.32 13.77 -0.73
C TYR A 709 -26.57 13.43 0.75
N GLY A 710 -25.56 12.84 1.40
CA GLY A 710 -25.65 12.46 2.82
C GLY A 710 -26.57 11.28 3.13
N THR A 711 -27.08 10.57 2.11
CA THR A 711 -28.01 9.44 2.27
C THR A 711 -27.31 8.09 2.32
N GLY A 712 -28.04 7.02 2.67
CA GLY A 712 -27.56 5.64 2.61
C GLY A 712 -26.39 5.40 3.56
N GLU A 713 -25.37 4.69 3.08
CA GLU A 713 -24.13 4.50 3.82
C GLU A 713 -23.34 5.81 3.89
N ASN A 714 -23.54 6.73 2.97
CA ASN A 714 -22.83 8.00 2.87
C ASN A 714 -21.32 7.80 2.79
N TYR A 715 -20.88 6.99 1.83
CA TYR A 715 -19.46 6.72 1.58
C TYR A 715 -18.95 7.64 0.46
N TRP A 716 -19.49 7.53 -0.74
CA TRP A 716 -19.23 8.35 -1.92
C TRP A 716 -20.37 9.34 -2.23
N ARG A 717 -21.21 9.65 -1.23
CA ARG A 717 -22.38 10.54 -1.35
C ARG A 717 -22.21 11.90 -0.65
N GLY A 718 -21.00 12.45 -0.69
CA GLY A 718 -20.70 13.76 -0.12
C GLY A 718 -19.31 13.88 0.52
N PRO A 719 -18.82 12.87 1.28
CA PRO A 719 -17.49 12.90 1.88
C PRO A 719 -16.36 13.22 0.90
N ILE A 720 -15.29 13.80 1.44
CA ILE A 720 -14.11 14.24 0.67
C ILE A 720 -13.06 13.14 0.69
N TRP A 721 -12.58 12.78 -0.50
CA TRP A 721 -11.57 11.75 -0.69
C TRP A 721 -10.31 12.32 -1.33
N VAL A 722 -9.15 12.07 -0.72
CA VAL A 722 -7.89 12.72 -1.10
C VAL A 722 -7.38 12.24 -2.46
N ASN A 723 -7.62 10.98 -2.84
CA ASN A 723 -7.29 10.46 -4.17
C ASN A 723 -7.91 11.28 -5.32
N MET A 724 -9.22 11.51 -5.29
CA MET A 724 -9.94 12.26 -6.33
C MET A 724 -9.58 13.75 -6.29
N ASN A 725 -9.43 14.29 -5.08
CA ASN A 725 -8.98 15.67 -4.88
C ASN A 725 -7.55 15.90 -5.39
N TYR A 726 -6.65 14.93 -5.22
CA TYR A 726 -5.30 14.98 -5.77
C TYR A 726 -5.33 15.06 -7.30
N LEU A 727 -6.15 14.23 -7.96
CA LEU A 727 -6.33 14.29 -9.41
C LEU A 727 -6.84 15.67 -9.85
N ALA A 728 -7.84 16.23 -9.15
CA ALA A 728 -8.34 17.58 -9.43
C ALA A 728 -7.25 18.65 -9.28
N VAL A 729 -6.44 18.59 -8.21
CA VAL A 729 -5.34 19.55 -7.98
C VAL A 729 -4.30 19.47 -9.10
N VAL A 730 -3.92 18.26 -9.53
CA VAL A 730 -2.97 18.05 -10.65
C VAL A 730 -3.49 18.69 -11.93
N GLN A 731 -4.76 18.49 -12.26
CA GLN A 731 -5.35 18.98 -13.50
C GLN A 731 -5.63 20.49 -13.46
N LEU A 732 -5.98 21.04 -12.29
CA LEU A 732 -6.05 22.49 -12.10
C LEU A 732 -4.68 23.16 -12.24
N LEU A 733 -3.61 22.49 -11.77
CA LEU A 733 -2.24 22.97 -11.97
C LEU A 733 -1.87 22.98 -13.46
N ASP A 734 -2.17 21.91 -14.19
CA ASP A 734 -1.93 21.83 -15.63
C ASP A 734 -2.64 22.96 -16.41
N VAL A 735 -3.93 23.17 -16.15
CA VAL A 735 -4.70 24.27 -16.77
C VAL A 735 -4.17 25.65 -16.35
N ALA A 736 -3.68 25.80 -15.11
CA ALA A 736 -3.08 27.05 -14.64
C ALA A 736 -1.74 27.36 -15.31
N GLN A 737 -1.00 26.35 -15.74
CA GLN A 737 0.29 26.49 -16.43
C GLN A 737 0.12 26.58 -17.96
N THR A 738 -0.98 26.07 -18.50
CA THR A 738 -1.31 26.15 -19.92
C THR A 738 -1.93 27.50 -20.30
N SER A 739 -1.47 28.09 -21.40
CA SER A 739 -2.05 29.33 -21.91
C SER A 739 -3.46 29.08 -22.44
N GLY A 740 -4.47 29.73 -21.85
CA GLY A 740 -5.86 29.55 -22.27
C GLY A 740 -6.83 30.47 -21.53
N PRO A 741 -8.11 30.50 -21.93
CA PRO A 741 -9.12 31.38 -21.33
C PRO A 741 -9.38 31.09 -19.85
N HIS A 742 -9.15 29.84 -19.41
CA HIS A 742 -9.41 29.39 -18.04
C HIS A 742 -8.19 29.45 -17.11
N GLN A 743 -7.01 29.84 -17.61
CA GLN A 743 -5.75 29.81 -16.86
C GLN A 743 -5.82 30.52 -15.50
N LYS A 744 -6.32 31.76 -15.47
CA LYS A 744 -6.43 32.55 -14.23
C LYS A 744 -7.41 31.94 -13.23
N ARG A 745 -8.52 31.38 -13.74
CA ARG A 745 -9.53 30.71 -12.94
C ARG A 745 -8.94 29.46 -12.28
N ALA A 746 -8.28 28.61 -13.08
CA ALA A 746 -7.61 27.42 -12.60
C ALA A 746 -6.51 27.75 -11.58
N THR A 747 -5.75 28.83 -11.78
CA THR A 747 -4.72 29.28 -10.81
C THR A 747 -5.34 29.55 -9.43
N LYS A 748 -6.48 30.24 -9.39
CA LYS A 748 -7.20 30.53 -8.15
C LYS A 748 -7.70 29.23 -7.50
N MET A 749 -8.42 28.40 -8.26
CA MET A 749 -8.98 27.14 -7.78
C MET A 749 -7.89 26.17 -7.27
N TYR A 750 -6.80 26.02 -8.01
CA TYR A 750 -5.64 25.24 -7.60
C TYR A 750 -5.09 25.72 -6.24
N THR A 751 -4.89 27.03 -6.10
CA THR A 751 -4.30 27.62 -4.89
C THR A 751 -5.19 27.37 -3.67
N GLU A 752 -6.49 27.62 -3.80
CA GLU A 752 -7.46 27.47 -2.71
C GLU A 752 -7.71 25.99 -2.37
N LEU A 753 -7.90 25.12 -3.37
CA LEU A 753 -8.16 23.70 -3.15
C LEU A 753 -6.96 23.01 -2.47
N ARG A 754 -5.74 23.32 -2.92
CA ARG A 754 -4.49 22.83 -2.32
C ARG A 754 -4.40 23.19 -0.84
N GLU A 755 -4.74 24.42 -0.48
CA GLU A 755 -4.73 24.87 0.92
C GLU A 755 -5.83 24.19 1.75
N ASN A 756 -7.06 24.10 1.23
CA ASN A 756 -8.19 23.48 1.92
C ASN A 756 -7.94 22.01 2.27
N ILE A 757 -7.43 21.21 1.33
CA ILE A 757 -7.14 19.78 1.54
C ILE A 757 -6.05 19.61 2.60
N VAL A 758 -4.92 20.31 2.45
CA VAL A 758 -3.78 20.16 3.38
C VAL A 758 -4.17 20.58 4.79
N ASN A 759 -4.89 21.69 4.95
CA ASN A 759 -5.34 22.14 6.26
C ASN A 759 -6.35 21.16 6.90
N THR A 760 -7.26 20.60 6.11
CA THR A 760 -8.26 19.63 6.62
C THR A 760 -7.59 18.37 7.15
N VAL A 761 -6.70 17.77 6.36
CA VAL A 761 -5.98 16.56 6.77
C VAL A 761 -5.07 16.86 7.97
N TYR A 762 -4.36 17.99 7.94
CA TYR A 762 -3.45 18.37 9.03
C TYR A 762 -4.18 18.61 10.36
N GLU A 763 -5.28 19.38 10.37
CA GLU A 763 -6.00 19.65 11.63
C GLU A 763 -6.67 18.38 12.17
N SER A 764 -7.20 17.50 11.31
CA SER A 764 -7.71 16.20 11.74
C SER A 764 -6.60 15.29 12.28
N TRP A 765 -5.44 15.25 11.62
CA TRP A 765 -4.28 14.48 12.11
C TRP A 765 -3.78 15.01 13.45
N LYS A 766 -3.72 16.33 13.61
CA LYS A 766 -3.31 16.97 14.86
C LYS A 766 -4.30 16.71 16.00
N GLU A 767 -5.60 16.68 15.72
CA GLU A 767 -6.64 16.39 16.72
C GLU A 767 -6.63 14.91 17.14
N THR A 768 -6.37 14.00 16.20
CA THR A 768 -6.64 12.56 16.39
C THR A 768 -5.41 11.66 16.41
N GLY A 769 -4.24 12.16 16.01
CA GLY A 769 -3.03 11.36 15.81
C GLY A 769 -2.99 10.56 14.50
N PHE A 770 -4.05 10.60 13.68
CA PHE A 770 -4.18 9.72 12.51
C PHE A 770 -4.62 10.46 11.23
N ALA A 771 -4.16 9.93 10.10
CA ALA A 771 -4.79 10.17 8.80
C ALA A 771 -6.03 9.27 8.65
N TRP A 772 -7.04 9.78 7.95
CA TRP A 772 -8.33 9.11 7.77
C TRP A 772 -8.62 8.84 6.29
N GLU A 773 -9.50 7.87 6.06
CA GLU A 773 -9.94 7.41 4.75
C GLU A 773 -10.66 8.50 3.96
N GLN A 774 -11.60 9.18 4.62
CA GLN A 774 -12.40 10.28 4.06
C GLN A 774 -12.61 11.37 5.12
N TYR A 775 -13.04 12.56 4.66
CA TYR A 775 -13.28 13.72 5.52
C TYR A 775 -14.69 14.28 5.35
N ASN A 776 -15.27 14.72 6.46
CA ASN A 776 -16.58 15.35 6.45
C ASN A 776 -16.51 16.73 5.74
N PRO A 777 -17.34 17.00 4.73
CA PRO A 777 -17.25 18.21 3.92
C PRO A 777 -17.70 19.49 4.62
N GLU A 778 -18.36 19.37 5.77
CA GLU A 778 -18.93 20.49 6.52
C GLU A 778 -18.11 20.84 7.76
N THR A 779 -17.28 19.92 8.24
CA THR A 779 -16.51 20.08 9.49
C THR A 779 -15.03 19.78 9.35
N GLY A 780 -14.61 19.12 8.28
CA GLY A 780 -13.24 18.68 8.06
C GLY A 780 -12.80 17.50 8.93
N LYS A 781 -13.69 16.95 9.76
CA LYS A 781 -13.35 15.80 10.63
C LYS A 781 -13.11 14.54 9.81
N GLY A 782 -12.05 13.82 10.13
CA GLY A 782 -11.79 12.48 9.60
C GLY A 782 -12.91 11.50 9.97
N GLN A 783 -13.23 10.59 9.05
CA GLN A 783 -14.29 9.59 9.20
C GLN A 783 -13.80 8.21 8.74
N ARG A 784 -14.53 7.17 9.16
CA ARG A 784 -14.31 5.75 8.79
C ARG A 784 -12.98 5.22 9.33
N THR A 785 -12.10 4.74 8.46
CA THR A 785 -10.91 3.99 8.83
C THR A 785 -9.79 4.91 9.31
N GLN A 786 -9.27 4.65 10.52
CA GLN A 786 -8.08 5.29 11.07
C GLN A 786 -6.79 4.77 10.42
N HIS A 787 -5.70 5.51 10.59
CA HIS A 787 -4.37 5.17 10.08
C HIS A 787 -4.41 4.86 8.57
N PHE A 788 -5.23 5.61 7.84
CA PHE A 788 -5.36 5.48 6.39
C PHE A 788 -4.25 6.28 5.72
N THR A 789 -3.06 5.70 5.73
CA THR A 789 -1.86 6.28 5.09
C THR A 789 -1.63 5.72 3.69
N GLY A 790 -2.68 5.17 3.08
CA GLY A 790 -2.78 4.91 1.64
C GLY A 790 -2.88 6.21 0.83
N TRP A 791 -3.95 6.42 0.07
CA TRP A 791 -4.08 7.61 -0.77
C TRP A 791 -4.05 8.95 -0.02
N THR A 792 -4.36 8.99 1.28
CA THR A 792 -4.35 10.25 2.04
C THR A 792 -2.93 10.81 2.15
N SER A 793 -1.91 9.95 2.02
CA SER A 793 -0.50 10.35 1.95
C SER A 793 -0.17 11.19 0.71
N LEU A 794 -1.04 11.26 -0.30
CA LEU A 794 -0.90 12.19 -1.44
C LEU A 794 -0.85 13.66 -1.00
N VAL A 795 -1.33 13.99 0.19
CA VAL A 795 -1.17 15.32 0.81
C VAL A 795 0.30 15.74 0.86
N VAL A 796 1.23 14.79 1.02
CA VAL A 796 2.69 15.06 0.97
C VAL A 796 3.09 15.63 -0.39
N LYS A 797 2.61 15.05 -1.50
CA LYS A 797 2.84 15.60 -2.83
C LYS A 797 2.16 16.96 -3.01
N ILE A 798 0.90 17.09 -2.58
CA ILE A 798 0.13 18.35 -2.68
C ILE A 798 0.90 19.48 -1.98
N MET A 799 1.52 19.22 -0.83
CA MET A 799 2.34 20.23 -0.14
C MET A 799 3.58 20.65 -0.95
N ALA A 800 4.22 19.73 -1.67
CA ALA A 800 5.40 20.02 -2.48
C ALA A 800 5.09 20.78 -3.80
N MET A 801 3.86 20.68 -4.31
CA MET A 801 3.44 21.35 -5.57
C MET A 801 3.65 22.89 -5.56
N PRO A 802 3.91 23.53 -6.71
CA PRO A 802 4.37 24.92 -6.78
C PRO A 802 3.36 25.96 -6.25
N ASP A 803 3.87 27.05 -5.66
CA ASP A 803 3.06 28.21 -5.25
C ASP A 803 2.82 29.16 -6.44
N LEU A 804 1.57 29.23 -6.92
CA LEU A 804 1.17 30.12 -8.01
C LEU A 804 0.62 31.48 -7.54
N ALA A 805 0.40 31.67 -6.23
CA ALA A 805 -0.25 32.88 -5.69
C ALA A 805 0.58 34.16 -5.90
N LYS A 806 1.89 34.03 -6.16
CA LYS A 806 2.83 35.15 -6.34
C LYS A 806 3.19 35.46 -7.80
N GLY A 807 2.48 34.89 -8.78
CA GLY A 807 2.72 35.03 -10.22
C GLY A 807 2.43 36.40 -10.84
N LYS A 808 2.96 37.49 -10.28
CA LYS A 808 3.31 38.73 -11.01
C LYS A 808 4.69 39.18 -10.52
N GLY A 809 5.73 38.63 -11.12
CA GLY A 809 7.08 39.19 -11.05
C GLY A 809 8.20 38.21 -10.74
N ARG A 810 8.52 37.32 -11.70
CA ARG A 810 9.88 36.95 -12.09
C ARG A 810 9.83 35.95 -13.25
N LEU A 811 9.55 36.50 -14.43
CA LEU A 811 10.14 36.00 -15.66
C LEU A 811 11.38 36.87 -15.89
N ARG A 812 12.53 36.21 -16.06
CA ARG A 812 13.89 36.70 -16.37
C ARG A 812 14.88 36.80 -15.21
N ASP A 813 16.07 36.28 -15.56
CA ASP A 813 17.39 36.33 -14.94
C ASP A 813 17.59 35.34 -13.78
N GLU A 814 18.57 34.43 -13.78
CA GLU A 814 19.79 34.25 -14.56
C GLU A 814 20.37 32.85 -14.22
N LEU A 815 20.98 32.22 -15.25
CA LEU A 815 22.09 31.24 -15.25
C LEU A 815 21.96 29.87 -14.57
#